data_AF-A0A945FC61-F1
#
_entry.id   AF-A0A945FC61-F1
#
_cell.length_a   1.000
_cell.length_b   1.000
_cell.length_c   1.000
_cell.angle_alpha   90.00
_cell.angle_beta   90.00
_cell.angle_gamma   90.00
#
_symmetry.space_group_name_H-M   'P 1'
#
loop_
_entity.id
_entity.type
_entity.pdbx_description
1 polymer ?
#
loop_
_entity_poly.entity_id
_entity_poly.type
_entity_poly.pdbx_seq_one_letter_code
_entity_poly.pdbx_strand_id
1 'polypeptide(L)'
;MPNSNYTSTEEVAFESKEDNRMATSNQYQAMRRKYDQYFSVTHDKLGLASTKETEPLKKWIDSIAPTDAKQISEAEKWYQLDYAKRMEFALDLYHGDFLPPLQRAVSAGVISKESSDQWVAWVKDKSRDYKEKESSILRVLPDYLEKRQTLFAKKEGVLRDARFAALEKSTDPKLKSLAEKLSDNSYFLGSLTFEKRKELVVEVLNALPIAASQKVLFKGFETELDKAVKDGLISASSKKKWIARFNDPSVTPKAKEYFVKSQFPSYVGAWKTVHKERTNVLADPLFAELTDKEFKNIGALKKDANFKTLHFDIKEGMVAEARAAITAYKEGKLQLHNDTKSALEAAAAAGYISSNKVGPWIEHVLSGERSLSEMKNFMKDWARIRHRYDKVEQKMLTGRVPQGLQRLSEEKFLGLSYQQRVSYVEEAERRLHIETSDPKDTPIQDAKGKVRHALDLENWDEAQFQLTKAWPLAITPEDRAELQSMEKHLNAFGKKSDSETEKENADEDVRWAREEIDTVMEQLPPSYQKLYSKALATGGSACLQCVTTCVYNRTWCQERGYLTEGMEDSLRTQSISETEDRLSHSGPGHGDGYENNFVDGFNQPSIRAKGIGPQNVFSSGSGADAFVQQANANKNTWSFWYWTNYIDKDVSAGKNAYVAYALNHRIKRAARVLESHGMTYSPVGPLSSLN
;
A
#
# COMPACT_ATOMS: atom_id res chain seq x y z
N MET A 1 40.88 70.70 -27.96
CA MET A 1 41.93 71.75 -27.91
C MET A 1 42.29 72.01 -26.44
N PRO A 2 43.56 72.36 -26.14
CA PRO A 2 44.43 71.75 -25.11
C PRO A 2 44.46 72.50 -23.77
N ASN A 3 44.94 71.94 -22.65
CA ASN A 3 46.33 71.86 -22.13
C ASN A 3 46.25 71.22 -20.70
N SER A 4 47.25 70.67 -20.02
CA SER A 4 48.64 70.25 -20.27
C SER A 4 49.16 69.57 -18.97
N ASN A 5 49.88 68.46 -19.10
CA ASN A 5 50.99 67.94 -18.29
C ASN A 5 50.96 67.93 -16.74
N TYR A 6 51.08 66.73 -16.17
CA TYR A 6 52.10 66.41 -15.15
C TYR A 6 52.55 64.95 -15.30
N THR A 7 53.86 64.75 -15.16
CA THR A 7 54.67 63.55 -15.41
C THR A 7 54.80 62.61 -14.20
N SER A 8 55.17 61.36 -14.51
CA SER A 8 55.71 60.28 -13.63
C SER A 8 54.69 59.64 -12.69
N THR A 9 54.56 58.32 -12.54
CA THR A 9 55.57 57.24 -12.56
C THR A 9 54.95 55.95 -13.14
N GLU A 10 55.64 55.34 -14.10
CA GLU A 10 55.58 53.89 -14.30
C GLU A 10 56.21 53.24 -13.06
N GLU A 11 55.46 52.35 -12.39
CA GLU A 11 55.89 51.28 -11.46
C GLU A 11 54.86 51.09 -10.33
N VAL A 12 53.64 50.60 -10.63
CA VAL A 12 52.85 49.68 -9.77
C VAL A 12 51.78 49.03 -10.66
N ALA A 13 52.13 48.02 -11.47
CA ALA A 13 51.12 47.25 -12.22
C ALA A 13 51.50 45.79 -12.52
N PHE A 14 52.66 45.32 -12.05
CA PHE A 14 53.13 43.95 -12.31
C PHE A 14 52.80 42.98 -11.17
N GLU A 15 52.96 43.39 -9.90
CA GLU A 15 52.64 42.52 -8.74
C GLU A 15 51.13 42.24 -8.59
N SER A 16 50.24 43.18 -8.95
CA SER A 16 48.79 42.94 -8.86
C SER A 16 48.23 42.01 -9.94
N LYS A 17 48.98 41.74 -11.03
CA LYS A 17 48.55 40.81 -12.08
C LYS A 17 48.95 39.37 -11.78
N GLU A 18 50.06 39.16 -11.09
CA GLU A 18 50.58 37.82 -10.77
C GLU A 18 49.82 37.21 -9.58
N ASP A 19 49.53 38.00 -8.54
CA ASP A 19 48.66 37.60 -7.43
C ASP A 19 47.23 37.29 -7.89
N ASN A 20 46.70 38.09 -8.81
CA ASN A 20 45.35 37.88 -9.36
C ASN A 20 45.31 36.65 -10.30
N ARG A 21 46.40 36.34 -11.00
CA ARG A 21 46.55 35.09 -11.79
C ARG A 21 46.65 33.86 -10.90
N MET A 22 47.42 33.91 -9.81
CA MET A 22 47.51 32.80 -8.85
C MET A 22 46.18 32.55 -8.12
N ALA A 23 45.46 33.61 -7.73
CA ALA A 23 44.13 33.50 -7.14
C ALA A 23 43.12 32.85 -8.09
N THR A 24 43.10 33.28 -9.36
CA THR A 24 42.20 32.72 -10.38
C THR A 24 42.53 31.24 -10.68
N SER A 25 43.81 30.88 -10.72
CA SER A 25 44.26 29.48 -10.90
C SER A 25 43.81 28.56 -9.75
N ASN A 26 43.87 29.04 -8.51
CA ASN A 26 43.40 28.28 -7.35
C ASN A 26 41.88 28.08 -7.37
N GLN A 27 41.12 29.10 -7.76
CA GLN A 27 39.66 29.01 -7.94
C GLN A 27 39.29 28.02 -9.04
N TYR A 28 40.00 28.03 -10.17
CA TYR A 28 39.82 27.05 -11.24
C TYR A 28 39.99 25.61 -10.73
N GLN A 29 41.06 25.31 -9.98
CA GLN A 29 41.30 23.97 -9.44
C GLN A 29 40.21 23.55 -8.44
N ALA A 30 39.74 24.45 -7.58
CA ALA A 30 38.66 24.17 -6.64
C ALA A 30 37.33 23.86 -7.34
N MET A 31 36.97 24.68 -8.34
CA MET A 31 35.81 24.45 -9.21
C MET A 31 35.92 23.10 -9.92
N ARG A 32 37.08 22.81 -10.52
CA ARG A 32 37.31 21.57 -11.26
C ARG A 32 37.14 20.33 -10.38
N ARG A 33 37.69 20.34 -9.17
CA ARG A 33 37.53 19.24 -8.20
C ARG A 33 36.06 18.96 -7.86
N LYS A 34 35.24 19.99 -7.71
CA LYS A 34 33.80 19.85 -7.43
C LYS A 34 33.06 19.13 -8.56
N TYR A 35 33.33 19.50 -9.82
CA TYR A 35 32.74 18.85 -10.98
C TYR A 35 33.28 17.43 -11.21
N ASP A 36 34.58 17.21 -11.04
CA ASP A 36 35.17 15.86 -11.12
C ASP A 36 34.57 14.94 -10.05
N GLN A 37 34.32 15.45 -8.83
CA GLN A 37 33.59 14.72 -7.80
C GLN A 37 32.15 14.41 -8.22
N TYR A 38 31.43 15.40 -8.77
CA TYR A 38 30.07 15.20 -9.29
C TYR A 38 30.00 14.10 -10.34
N PHE A 39 30.89 14.11 -11.34
CA PHE A 39 30.95 13.05 -12.35
C PHE A 39 31.34 11.70 -11.76
N SER A 40 32.36 11.67 -10.89
CA SER A 40 32.81 10.45 -10.23
C SER A 40 31.70 9.79 -9.43
N VAL A 41 30.91 10.56 -8.69
CA VAL A 41 29.80 10.05 -7.89
C VAL A 41 28.64 9.63 -8.80
N THR A 42 28.06 10.58 -9.54
CA THR A 42 26.77 10.36 -10.22
C THR A 42 26.86 9.44 -11.43
N HIS A 43 27.96 9.48 -12.19
CA HIS A 43 28.14 8.69 -13.41
C HIS A 43 29.02 7.46 -13.19
N ASP A 44 30.14 7.57 -12.47
CA ASP A 44 31.08 6.45 -12.38
C ASP A 44 30.78 5.47 -11.24
N LYS A 45 30.47 5.97 -10.03
CA LYS A 45 30.21 5.12 -8.85
C LYS A 45 28.76 4.62 -8.81
N LEU A 46 27.80 5.54 -8.90
CA LEU A 46 26.37 5.23 -8.78
C LEU A 46 25.78 4.81 -10.12
N GLY A 47 26.31 5.35 -11.23
CA GLY A 47 25.83 5.06 -12.58
C GLY A 47 24.46 5.69 -12.90
N LEU A 48 23.94 6.57 -12.06
CA LEU A 48 22.64 7.22 -12.25
C LEU A 48 22.64 8.19 -13.44
N ALA A 49 23.67 9.04 -13.56
CA ALA A 49 23.79 9.93 -14.69
C ALA A 49 24.26 9.18 -15.94
N SER A 50 23.66 9.47 -17.10
CA SER A 50 24.06 8.87 -18.37
C SER A 50 25.28 9.57 -18.96
N THR A 51 26.00 8.88 -19.86
CA THR A 51 27.07 9.50 -20.64
C THR A 51 26.55 10.63 -21.51
N LYS A 52 25.31 10.55 -22.01
CA LYS A 52 24.70 11.62 -22.81
C LYS A 52 24.49 12.90 -22.02
N GLU A 53 24.24 12.79 -20.71
CA GLU A 53 24.02 13.92 -19.82
C GLU A 53 25.34 14.51 -19.30
N THR A 54 26.32 13.66 -18.99
CA THR A 54 27.58 14.12 -18.38
C THR A 54 28.60 14.62 -19.40
N GLU A 55 28.65 14.04 -20.60
CA GLU A 55 29.67 14.37 -21.61
C GLU A 55 29.63 15.83 -22.09
N PRO A 56 28.48 16.45 -22.39
CA PRO A 56 28.42 17.86 -22.78
C PRO A 56 28.89 18.79 -21.65
N LEU A 57 28.50 18.50 -20.41
CA LEU A 57 28.90 19.27 -19.24
C LEU A 57 30.40 19.14 -18.98
N LYS A 58 30.95 17.92 -19.10
CA LYS A 58 32.38 17.67 -18.97
C LYS A 58 33.18 18.44 -20.02
N LYS A 59 32.75 18.41 -21.28
CA LYS A 59 33.37 19.21 -22.37
C LYS A 59 33.31 20.70 -22.11
N TRP A 60 32.20 21.20 -21.57
CA TRP A 60 32.08 22.61 -21.21
C TRP A 60 33.07 22.98 -20.09
N ILE A 61 33.14 22.21 -19.01
CA ILE A 61 34.11 22.43 -17.91
C ILE A 61 35.56 22.33 -18.39
N ASP A 62 35.85 21.39 -19.30
CA ASP A 62 37.17 21.23 -19.93
C ASP A 62 37.53 22.43 -20.83
N SER A 63 36.54 23.16 -21.37
CA SER A 63 36.78 24.33 -22.22
C SER A 63 37.10 25.62 -21.45
N ILE A 64 36.84 25.66 -20.13
CA ILE A 64 37.08 26.85 -19.31
C ILE A 64 38.59 27.04 -19.12
N ALA A 65 39.12 28.18 -19.55
CA ALA A 65 40.53 28.52 -19.36
C ALA A 65 40.82 28.82 -17.87
N PRO A 66 41.95 28.37 -17.30
CA PRO A 66 42.31 28.65 -15.90
C PRO A 66 42.45 30.13 -15.55
N THR A 67 42.53 31.00 -16.56
CA THR A 67 42.63 32.46 -16.43
C THR A 67 41.30 33.20 -16.65
N ASP A 68 40.22 32.50 -17.05
CA ASP A 68 38.91 33.13 -17.30
C ASP A 68 38.08 33.20 -16.01
N ALA A 69 38.35 34.22 -15.21
CA ALA A 69 37.68 34.43 -13.92
C ALA A 69 36.14 34.52 -14.03
N LYS A 70 35.61 35.00 -15.17
CA LYS A 70 34.17 35.13 -15.38
C LYS A 70 33.51 33.75 -15.55
N GLN A 71 34.07 32.92 -16.42
CA GLN A 71 33.55 31.57 -16.64
C GLN A 71 33.74 30.67 -15.41
N ILE A 72 34.84 30.82 -14.67
CA ILE A 72 35.06 30.10 -13.42
C ILE A 72 33.98 30.45 -12.39
N SER A 73 33.72 31.74 -12.18
CA SER A 73 32.68 32.21 -11.24
C SER A 73 31.28 31.74 -11.64
N GLU A 74 30.98 31.76 -12.94
CA GLU A 74 29.70 31.25 -13.47
C GLU A 74 29.55 29.74 -13.23
N ALA A 75 30.58 28.93 -13.52
CA ALA A 75 30.57 27.49 -13.25
C ALA A 75 30.42 27.17 -11.76
N GLU A 76 31.12 27.90 -10.88
CA GLU A 76 30.93 27.72 -9.43
C GLU A 76 29.51 28.04 -8.97
N LYS A 77 28.91 29.11 -9.52
CA LYS A 77 27.53 29.47 -9.22
C LYS A 77 26.55 28.39 -9.68
N TRP A 78 26.72 27.85 -10.89
CA TRP A 78 25.89 26.75 -11.39
C TRP A 78 26.05 25.48 -10.55
N TYR A 79 27.27 25.18 -10.11
CA TYR A 79 27.52 24.05 -9.22
C TYR A 79 26.73 24.18 -7.91
N GLN A 80 26.82 25.34 -7.26
CA GLN A 80 26.13 25.58 -5.99
C GLN A 80 24.60 25.59 -6.13
N LEU A 81 24.09 26.14 -7.22
CA LEU A 81 22.65 26.25 -7.43
C LEU A 81 21.99 24.92 -7.80
N ASP A 82 22.69 24.07 -8.56
CA ASP A 82 22.09 22.87 -9.17
C ASP A 82 22.87 21.58 -8.92
N TYR A 83 24.14 21.50 -9.35
CA TYR A 83 24.87 20.22 -9.38
C TYR A 83 25.21 19.64 -8.01
N ALA A 84 25.45 20.47 -7.00
CA ALA A 84 25.64 20.02 -5.62
C ALA A 84 24.38 19.30 -5.10
N LYS A 85 23.21 19.92 -5.29
CA LYS A 85 21.92 19.35 -4.88
C LYS A 85 21.59 18.07 -5.66
N ARG A 86 21.89 18.04 -6.96
CA ARG A 86 21.72 16.82 -7.77
C ARG A 86 22.63 15.68 -7.31
N MET A 87 23.85 15.98 -6.86
CA MET A 87 24.76 14.98 -6.32
C MET A 87 24.23 14.39 -5.01
N GLU A 88 23.79 15.25 -4.08
CA GLU A 88 23.17 14.83 -2.82
C GLU A 88 21.93 13.97 -3.07
N PHE A 89 21.02 14.45 -3.92
CA PHE A 89 19.83 13.69 -4.29
C PHE A 89 20.17 12.34 -4.96
N ALA A 90 21.20 12.28 -5.81
CA ALA A 90 21.63 11.02 -6.41
C ALA A 90 22.19 10.04 -5.37
N LEU A 91 22.92 10.53 -4.35
CA LEU A 91 23.40 9.71 -3.24
C LEU A 91 22.23 9.16 -2.43
N ASP A 92 21.25 9.99 -2.08
CA ASP A 92 20.05 9.58 -1.33
C ASP A 92 19.22 8.56 -2.14
N LEU A 93 19.00 8.82 -3.42
CA LEU A 93 18.27 7.92 -4.31
C LEU A 93 18.93 6.54 -4.38
N TYR A 94 20.27 6.49 -4.49
CA TYR A 94 20.99 5.22 -4.61
C TYR A 94 21.16 4.50 -3.26
N HIS A 95 21.57 5.21 -2.22
CA HIS A 95 21.91 4.65 -0.91
C HIS A 95 20.75 4.62 0.08
N GLY A 96 19.67 5.34 -0.17
CA GLY A 96 18.43 5.30 0.60
C GLY A 96 17.38 4.44 -0.10
N ASP A 97 16.98 4.83 -1.31
CA ASP A 97 15.77 4.32 -1.96
C ASP A 97 16.00 3.10 -2.87
N PHE A 98 17.22 2.91 -3.38
CA PHE A 98 17.53 1.83 -4.32
C PHE A 98 18.19 0.62 -3.65
N LEU A 99 19.42 0.79 -3.15
CA LEU A 99 20.27 -0.33 -2.76
C LEU A 99 19.80 -1.02 -1.46
N PRO A 100 19.46 -0.30 -0.37
CA PRO A 100 19.05 -0.96 0.86
C PRO A 100 17.75 -1.78 0.73
N PRO A 101 16.67 -1.30 0.09
CA PRO A 101 15.47 -2.12 -0.12
C PRO A 101 15.76 -3.40 -0.90
N LEU A 102 16.60 -3.33 -1.93
CA LEU A 102 17.04 -4.51 -2.69
C LEU A 102 17.83 -5.49 -1.83
N GLN A 103 18.80 -5.00 -1.06
CA GLN A 103 19.60 -5.83 -0.16
C GLN A 103 18.73 -6.52 0.90
N ARG A 104 17.79 -5.80 1.50
CA ARG A 104 16.82 -6.37 2.44
C ARG A 104 15.98 -7.46 1.80
N ALA A 105 15.51 -7.25 0.58
CA ALA A 105 14.71 -8.23 -0.14
C ALA A 105 15.52 -9.50 -0.50
N VAL A 106 16.81 -9.38 -0.81
CA VAL A 106 17.70 -10.53 -0.99
C VAL A 106 17.90 -11.28 0.32
N SER A 107 18.26 -10.57 1.40
CA SER A 107 18.51 -11.17 2.71
C SER A 107 17.26 -11.86 3.27
N ALA A 108 16.07 -11.33 2.99
CA ALA A 108 14.79 -11.93 3.37
C ALA A 108 14.35 -13.10 2.47
N GLY A 109 15.10 -13.43 1.40
CA GLY A 109 14.71 -14.48 0.46
C GLY A 109 13.49 -14.13 -0.41
N VAL A 110 13.19 -12.84 -0.58
CA VAL A 110 12.07 -12.35 -1.38
C VAL A 110 12.45 -12.31 -2.86
N ILE A 111 13.71 -12.00 -3.15
CA ILE A 111 14.32 -12.05 -4.49
C ILE A 111 15.61 -12.84 -4.49
N SER A 112 15.99 -13.36 -5.65
CA SER A 112 17.30 -13.95 -5.84
C SER A 112 18.38 -12.87 -5.87
N LYS A 113 19.60 -13.24 -5.49
CA LYS A 113 20.78 -12.39 -5.64
C LYS A 113 20.95 -11.93 -7.09
N GLU A 114 20.73 -12.84 -8.05
CA GLU A 114 20.79 -12.57 -9.47
C GLU A 114 19.76 -11.51 -9.93
N SER A 115 18.53 -11.53 -9.38
CA SER A 115 17.53 -10.48 -9.67
C SER A 115 17.98 -9.12 -9.13
N SER A 116 18.60 -9.08 -7.95
CA SER A 116 19.16 -7.84 -7.40
C SER A 116 20.34 -7.33 -8.22
N ASP A 117 21.20 -8.24 -8.70
CA ASP A 117 22.36 -7.87 -9.52
C ASP A 117 21.93 -7.35 -10.90
N GLN A 118 20.86 -7.90 -11.49
CA GLN A 118 20.23 -7.36 -12.70
C GLN A 118 19.72 -5.93 -12.50
N TRP A 119 19.06 -5.64 -11.36
CA TRP A 119 18.63 -4.28 -11.04
C TRP A 119 19.84 -3.33 -10.91
N VAL A 120 20.89 -3.74 -10.21
CA VAL A 120 22.11 -2.94 -10.04
C VAL A 120 22.79 -2.70 -11.40
N ALA A 121 22.90 -3.72 -12.24
CA ALA A 121 23.45 -3.59 -13.58
C ALA A 121 22.61 -2.64 -14.46
N TRP A 122 21.28 -2.73 -14.36
CA TRP A 122 20.37 -1.86 -15.10
C TRP A 122 20.50 -0.39 -14.67
N VAL A 123 20.58 -0.12 -13.36
CA VAL A 123 20.79 1.26 -12.85
C VAL A 123 22.16 1.78 -13.26
N LYS A 124 23.19 0.93 -13.26
CA LYS A 124 24.56 1.30 -13.64
C LYS A 124 24.80 1.40 -15.15
N ASP A 125 23.81 1.09 -15.98
CA ASP A 125 23.90 1.22 -17.43
C ASP A 125 24.00 2.69 -17.84
N LYS A 126 25.21 3.10 -18.22
CA LYS A 126 25.53 4.49 -18.58
C LYS A 126 24.83 4.98 -19.85
N SER A 127 24.19 4.09 -20.62
CA SER A 127 23.42 4.46 -21.81
C SER A 127 22.01 5.00 -21.50
N ARG A 128 21.50 4.73 -20.29
CA ARG A 128 20.15 5.08 -19.84
C ARG A 128 20.11 6.41 -19.11
N ASP A 129 19.06 7.17 -19.38
CA ASP A 129 18.82 8.52 -18.86
C ASP A 129 18.55 8.52 -17.34
N TYR A 130 18.99 9.58 -16.66
CA TYR A 130 18.77 9.77 -15.23
C TYR A 130 17.29 9.68 -14.83
N LYS A 131 16.39 10.34 -15.57
CA LYS A 131 14.96 10.39 -15.24
C LYS A 131 14.28 9.04 -15.41
N GLU A 132 14.71 8.24 -16.38
CA GLU A 132 14.23 6.87 -16.55
C GLU A 132 14.60 6.02 -15.33
N LYS A 133 15.85 6.16 -14.85
CA LYS A 133 16.33 5.44 -13.66
C LYS A 133 15.65 5.91 -12.39
N GLU A 134 15.54 7.21 -12.19
CA GLU A 134 14.83 7.83 -11.08
C GLU A 134 13.39 7.32 -11.01
N SER A 135 12.64 7.39 -12.13
CA SER A 135 11.28 6.86 -12.18
C SER A 135 11.23 5.35 -11.92
N SER A 136 12.22 4.59 -12.37
CA SER A 136 12.24 3.14 -12.15
C SER A 136 12.53 2.79 -10.69
N ILE A 137 13.48 3.49 -10.07
CA ILE A 137 13.83 3.31 -8.65
C ILE A 137 12.66 3.74 -7.76
N LEU A 138 12.06 4.90 -8.03
CA LEU A 138 11.02 5.44 -7.17
C LEU A 138 9.68 4.77 -7.39
N ARG A 139 9.33 4.35 -8.62
CA ARG A 139 7.99 3.81 -8.94
C ARG A 139 7.95 2.31 -9.17
N VAL A 140 8.84 1.81 -10.01
CA VAL A 140 8.78 0.44 -10.51
C VAL A 140 9.35 -0.54 -9.49
N LEU A 141 10.47 -0.21 -8.85
CA LEU A 141 11.12 -1.06 -7.87
C LEU A 141 10.22 -1.33 -6.63
N PRO A 142 9.54 -0.35 -6.02
CA PRO A 142 8.64 -0.62 -4.91
C PRO A 142 7.50 -1.57 -5.26
N ASP A 143 6.81 -1.36 -6.39
CA ASP A 143 5.76 -2.28 -6.87
C ASP A 143 6.33 -3.68 -7.18
N TYR A 144 7.51 -3.73 -7.80
CA TYR A 144 8.23 -4.97 -8.08
C TYR A 144 8.52 -5.77 -6.79
N LEU A 145 8.97 -5.09 -5.73
CA LEU A 145 9.29 -5.68 -4.43
C LEU A 145 8.01 -6.07 -3.67
N GLU A 146 6.99 -5.21 -3.62
CA GLU A 146 5.72 -5.47 -2.93
C GLU A 146 5.02 -6.73 -3.47
N LYS A 147 4.94 -6.88 -4.79
CA LYS A 147 4.36 -8.06 -5.45
C LYS A 147 5.08 -9.34 -5.05
N ARG A 148 6.41 -9.28 -4.89
CA ARG A 148 7.24 -10.42 -4.49
C ARG A 148 7.16 -10.70 -3.01
N GLN A 149 7.11 -9.66 -2.17
CA GLN A 149 6.89 -9.77 -0.73
C GLN A 149 5.57 -10.47 -0.44
N THR A 150 4.51 -10.08 -1.16
CA THR A 150 3.18 -10.69 -1.01
C THR A 150 3.20 -12.19 -1.38
N LEU A 151 3.86 -12.54 -2.48
CA LEU A 151 4.00 -13.95 -2.87
C LEU A 151 4.87 -14.74 -1.87
N PHE A 152 5.94 -14.13 -1.38
CA PHE A 152 6.82 -14.72 -0.38
C PHE A 152 6.08 -14.97 0.94
N ALA A 153 5.34 -13.99 1.46
CA ALA A 153 4.51 -14.15 2.65
C ALA A 153 3.46 -15.26 2.48
N LYS A 154 2.88 -15.38 1.28
CA LYS A 154 1.94 -16.46 0.95
C LYS A 154 2.62 -17.83 0.95
N LYS A 155 3.82 -17.93 0.36
CA LYS A 155 4.64 -19.15 0.39
C LYS A 155 4.93 -19.54 1.85
N GLU A 156 5.44 -18.62 2.66
CA GLU A 156 5.77 -18.86 4.07
C GLU A 156 4.54 -19.29 4.87
N GLY A 157 3.38 -18.67 4.62
CA GLY A 157 2.12 -19.08 5.22
C GLY A 157 1.75 -20.53 4.91
N VAL A 158 2.00 -20.98 3.66
CA VAL A 158 1.80 -22.38 3.25
C VAL A 158 2.78 -23.32 3.94
N LEU A 159 4.07 -22.96 4.00
CA LEU A 159 5.10 -23.79 4.65
C LEU A 159 4.85 -23.95 6.17
N ARG A 160 4.29 -22.92 6.82
CA ARG A 160 3.93 -22.95 8.25
C ARG A 160 2.58 -23.64 8.53
N ASP A 161 1.80 -23.97 7.51
CA ASP A 161 0.51 -24.67 7.70
C ASP A 161 0.76 -26.14 8.09
N ALA A 162 0.15 -26.59 9.19
CA ALA A 162 0.28 -27.97 9.68
C ALA A 162 -0.14 -29.04 8.64
N ARG A 163 -1.01 -28.68 7.69
CA ARG A 163 -1.46 -29.55 6.59
C ARG A 163 -0.39 -29.77 5.54
N PHE A 164 0.60 -28.89 5.43
CA PHE A 164 1.70 -29.02 4.47
C PHE A 164 2.56 -30.25 4.74
N ALA A 165 2.73 -30.63 6.01
CA ALA A 165 3.44 -31.85 6.41
C ALA A 165 2.85 -33.14 5.79
N ALA A 166 1.56 -33.13 5.43
CA ALA A 166 0.95 -34.26 4.72
C ALA A 166 1.44 -34.38 3.28
N LEU A 167 1.83 -33.27 2.63
CA LEU A 167 2.42 -33.27 1.30
C LEU A 167 3.87 -33.73 1.35
N GLU A 168 4.65 -33.24 2.32
CA GLU A 168 6.05 -33.63 2.51
C GLU A 168 6.22 -35.13 2.79
N LYS A 169 5.28 -35.69 3.57
CA LYS A 169 5.27 -37.12 3.94
C LYS A 169 4.45 -37.98 2.98
N SER A 170 3.95 -37.41 1.89
CA SER A 170 3.11 -38.14 0.94
C SER A 170 3.89 -39.27 0.26
N THR A 171 3.24 -40.41 0.08
CA THR A 171 3.75 -41.52 -0.73
C THR A 171 3.56 -41.27 -2.23
N ASP A 172 2.75 -40.27 -2.62
CA ASP A 172 2.61 -39.84 -4.01
C ASP A 172 3.85 -39.01 -4.42
N PRO A 173 4.67 -39.49 -5.38
CA PRO A 173 5.88 -38.79 -5.82
C PRO A 173 5.61 -37.37 -6.35
N LYS A 174 4.42 -37.13 -6.94
CA LYS A 174 4.06 -35.80 -7.46
C LYS A 174 3.80 -34.81 -6.34
N LEU A 175 3.07 -35.22 -5.31
CA LEU A 175 2.77 -34.39 -4.15
C LEU A 175 4.04 -34.09 -3.34
N LYS A 176 4.88 -35.11 -3.17
CA LYS A 176 6.18 -34.95 -2.52
C LYS A 176 7.09 -33.97 -3.28
N SER A 177 7.18 -34.12 -4.61
CA SER A 177 7.97 -33.20 -5.45
C SER A 177 7.45 -31.76 -5.42
N LEU A 178 6.13 -31.55 -5.35
CA LEU A 178 5.55 -30.21 -5.18
C LEU A 178 5.97 -29.56 -3.85
N ALA A 179 5.93 -30.33 -2.76
CA ALA A 179 6.36 -29.86 -1.46
C ALA A 179 7.87 -29.52 -1.46
N GLU A 180 8.71 -30.40 -1.97
CA GLU A 180 10.16 -30.19 -2.10
C GLU A 180 10.49 -28.91 -2.90
N LYS A 181 9.83 -28.72 -4.04
CA LYS A 181 10.02 -27.52 -4.90
C LYS A 181 9.58 -26.23 -4.22
N LEU A 182 8.54 -26.27 -3.38
CA LEU A 182 8.10 -25.08 -2.66
C LEU A 182 9.07 -24.76 -1.52
N SER A 183 9.52 -25.77 -0.78
CA SER A 183 10.45 -25.62 0.36
C SER A 183 11.86 -25.20 -0.07
N ASP A 184 12.32 -25.62 -1.25
CA ASP A 184 13.63 -25.22 -1.78
C ASP A 184 13.62 -23.76 -2.29
N ASN A 185 14.20 -22.85 -1.51
CA ASN A 185 14.39 -21.44 -1.88
C ASN A 185 15.24 -21.26 -3.14
N SER A 186 16.23 -22.11 -3.38
CA SER A 186 17.11 -22.02 -4.54
C SER A 186 16.34 -22.32 -5.81
N TYR A 187 15.56 -23.41 -5.81
CA TYR A 187 14.66 -23.71 -6.93
C TYR A 187 13.59 -22.63 -7.10
N PHE A 188 12.92 -22.23 -6.01
CA PHE A 188 11.81 -21.27 -6.07
C PHE A 188 12.25 -19.90 -6.59
N LEU A 189 13.39 -19.38 -6.14
CA LEU A 189 13.88 -18.04 -6.50
C LEU A 189 14.82 -18.03 -7.70
N GLY A 190 15.61 -19.08 -7.90
CA GLY A 190 16.62 -19.17 -8.96
C GLY A 190 16.07 -19.78 -10.25
N SER A 191 15.28 -20.85 -10.15
CA SER A 191 14.88 -21.65 -11.31
C SER A 191 13.52 -21.26 -11.91
N LEU A 192 12.68 -20.56 -11.16
CA LEU A 192 11.34 -20.19 -11.61
C LEU A 192 11.22 -18.69 -11.92
N THR A 193 10.51 -18.38 -13.01
CA THR A 193 10.00 -17.02 -13.26
C THR A 193 8.94 -16.65 -12.21
N PHE A 194 8.68 -15.35 -12.04
CA PHE A 194 7.69 -14.89 -11.06
C PHE A 194 6.29 -15.48 -11.28
N GLU A 195 5.84 -15.62 -12.52
CA GLU A 195 4.56 -16.26 -12.83
C GLU A 195 4.57 -17.77 -12.51
N LYS A 196 5.68 -18.48 -12.78
CA LYS A 196 5.81 -19.89 -12.39
C LYS A 196 5.85 -20.11 -10.88
N ARG A 197 6.38 -19.14 -10.12
CA ARG A 197 6.30 -19.17 -8.64
C ARG A 197 4.86 -19.05 -8.16
N LYS A 198 4.07 -18.15 -8.74
CA LYS A 198 2.63 -18.03 -8.43
C LYS A 198 1.88 -19.32 -8.74
N GLU A 199 2.14 -19.91 -9.90
CA GLU A 199 1.54 -21.20 -10.31
C GLU A 199 1.88 -22.30 -9.31
N LEU A 200 3.15 -22.44 -8.91
CA LEU A 200 3.58 -23.46 -7.94
C LEU A 200 2.88 -23.28 -6.58
N VAL A 201 2.78 -22.06 -6.06
CA VAL A 201 2.03 -21.79 -4.81
C VAL A 201 0.56 -22.21 -4.94
N VAL A 202 -0.07 -21.90 -6.08
CA VAL A 202 -1.46 -22.31 -6.36
C VAL A 202 -1.59 -23.82 -6.46
N GLU A 203 -0.65 -24.52 -7.10
CA GLU A 203 -0.64 -25.98 -7.21
C GLU A 203 -0.54 -26.64 -5.83
N VAL A 204 0.37 -26.17 -4.98
CA VAL A 204 0.50 -26.67 -3.61
C VAL A 204 -0.78 -26.42 -2.81
N LEU A 205 -1.35 -25.22 -2.89
CA LEU A 205 -2.61 -24.89 -2.19
C LEU A 205 -3.78 -25.78 -2.65
N ASN A 206 -3.84 -26.16 -3.93
CA ASN A 206 -4.84 -27.11 -4.43
C ASN A 206 -4.59 -28.54 -3.92
N ALA A 207 -3.33 -28.91 -3.71
CA ALA A 207 -2.95 -30.23 -3.22
C ALA A 207 -3.14 -30.40 -1.70
N LEU A 208 -3.14 -29.32 -0.93
CA LEU A 208 -3.32 -29.37 0.52
C LEU A 208 -4.63 -30.10 0.89
N PRO A 209 -4.60 -30.97 1.92
CA PRO A 209 -5.81 -31.60 2.40
C PRO A 209 -6.77 -30.56 2.99
N ILE A 210 -8.07 -30.79 2.84
CA ILE A 210 -9.09 -29.96 3.47
C ILE A 210 -9.15 -30.28 4.96
N ALA A 211 -9.10 -29.25 5.80
CA ALA A 211 -9.23 -29.40 7.25
C ALA A 211 -10.56 -30.11 7.59
N ALA A 212 -10.52 -31.03 8.57
CA ALA A 212 -11.68 -31.87 8.90
C ALA A 212 -12.95 -31.06 9.20
N SER A 213 -12.80 -29.96 9.95
CA SER A 213 -13.88 -29.02 10.31
C SER A 213 -14.49 -28.27 9.11
N GLN A 214 -13.79 -28.24 7.97
CA GLN A 214 -14.19 -27.47 6.79
C GLN A 214 -14.68 -28.35 5.63
N LYS A 215 -14.63 -29.68 5.77
CA LYS A 215 -14.99 -30.63 4.69
C LYS A 215 -16.40 -30.43 4.14
N VAL A 216 -17.38 -30.21 5.02
CA VAL A 216 -18.78 -30.01 4.61
C VAL A 216 -18.94 -28.72 3.83
N LEU A 217 -18.39 -27.61 4.36
CA LEU A 217 -18.40 -26.30 3.69
C LEU A 217 -17.70 -26.36 2.33
N PHE A 218 -16.51 -26.97 2.28
CA PHE A 218 -15.74 -27.12 1.05
C PHE A 218 -16.48 -27.96 0.02
N LYS A 219 -17.13 -29.06 0.40
CA LYS A 219 -17.87 -29.91 -0.53
C LYS A 219 -19.01 -29.15 -1.22
N GLY A 220 -19.75 -28.33 -0.47
CA GLY A 220 -20.79 -27.46 -1.05
C GLY A 220 -20.20 -26.44 -2.02
N PHE A 221 -19.12 -25.77 -1.61
CA PHE A 221 -18.38 -24.80 -2.43
C PHE A 221 -17.84 -25.43 -3.73
N GLU A 222 -17.20 -26.59 -3.62
CA GLU A 222 -16.65 -27.32 -4.77
C GLU A 222 -17.75 -27.78 -5.72
N THR A 223 -18.89 -28.26 -5.20
CA THR A 223 -20.03 -28.69 -6.02
C THR A 223 -20.56 -27.53 -6.87
N GLU A 224 -20.69 -26.33 -6.30
CA GLU A 224 -21.09 -25.13 -7.05
C GLU A 224 -20.04 -24.71 -8.07
N LEU A 225 -18.75 -24.83 -7.76
CA LEU A 225 -17.68 -24.59 -8.73
C LEU A 225 -17.71 -25.61 -9.89
N ASP A 226 -17.95 -26.89 -9.60
CA ASP A 226 -18.07 -27.93 -10.61
C ASP A 226 -19.27 -27.69 -11.52
N LYS A 227 -20.40 -27.30 -10.94
CA LYS A 227 -21.57 -26.88 -11.70
C LYS A 227 -21.24 -25.68 -12.57
N ALA A 228 -20.55 -24.66 -12.05
CA ALA A 228 -20.15 -23.49 -12.82
C ALA A 228 -19.17 -23.81 -13.98
N VAL A 229 -18.29 -24.81 -13.82
CA VAL A 229 -17.43 -25.30 -14.91
C VAL A 229 -18.25 -26.07 -15.94
N LYS A 230 -19.13 -26.99 -15.49
CA LYS A 230 -20.00 -27.80 -16.35
C LYS A 230 -20.94 -26.93 -17.19
N ASP A 231 -21.54 -25.92 -16.56
CA ASP A 231 -22.44 -24.95 -17.19
C ASP A 231 -21.66 -23.91 -18.03
N GLY A 232 -20.33 -23.99 -18.07
CA GLY A 232 -19.50 -23.12 -18.89
C GLY A 232 -19.42 -21.66 -18.43
N LEU A 233 -19.69 -21.40 -17.15
CA LEU A 233 -19.60 -20.06 -16.55
C LEU A 233 -18.12 -19.67 -16.30
N ILE A 234 -17.31 -20.64 -15.88
CA ILE A 234 -15.88 -20.47 -15.60
C ILE A 234 -15.06 -21.59 -16.23
N SER A 235 -13.74 -21.37 -16.37
CA SER A 235 -12.81 -22.42 -16.82
C SER A 235 -12.35 -23.31 -15.66
N ALA A 236 -11.87 -24.52 -15.98
CA ALA A 236 -11.24 -25.41 -15.00
C ALA A 236 -10.02 -24.75 -14.31
N SER A 237 -9.25 -23.93 -15.04
CA SER A 237 -8.16 -23.15 -14.46
C SER A 237 -8.64 -22.12 -13.43
N SER A 238 -9.81 -21.51 -13.66
CA SER A 238 -10.44 -20.59 -12.71
C SER A 238 -10.94 -21.32 -11.47
N LYS A 239 -11.51 -22.53 -11.61
CA LYS A 239 -11.89 -23.39 -10.48
C LYS A 239 -10.68 -23.63 -9.56
N LYS A 240 -9.52 -24.00 -10.11
CA LYS A 240 -8.28 -24.21 -9.34
C LYS A 240 -7.85 -22.98 -8.55
N LYS A 241 -8.03 -21.76 -9.09
CA LYS A 241 -7.72 -20.52 -8.37
C LYS A 241 -8.67 -20.29 -7.19
N TRP A 242 -9.96 -20.59 -7.36
CA TRP A 242 -10.95 -20.49 -6.28
C TRP A 242 -10.70 -21.50 -5.15
N ILE A 243 -10.36 -22.75 -5.49
CA ILE A 243 -9.99 -23.76 -4.49
C ILE A 243 -8.72 -23.34 -3.75
N ALA A 244 -7.68 -22.88 -4.45
CA ALA A 244 -6.47 -22.38 -3.79
C ALA A 244 -6.74 -21.23 -2.81
N ARG A 245 -7.66 -20.31 -3.16
CA ARG A 245 -8.10 -19.23 -2.23
C ARG A 245 -8.80 -19.78 -0.99
N PHE A 246 -9.66 -20.78 -1.15
CA PHE A 246 -10.28 -21.44 0.00
C PHE A 246 -9.24 -22.17 0.87
N ASN A 247 -8.23 -22.78 0.27
CA ASN A 247 -7.18 -23.49 0.99
C ASN A 247 -6.08 -22.61 1.56
N ASP A 248 -6.11 -21.29 1.30
CA ASP A 248 -5.12 -20.35 1.80
C ASP A 248 -5.08 -20.33 3.33
N PRO A 249 -3.94 -20.62 3.97
CA PRO A 249 -3.80 -20.61 5.43
C PRO A 249 -3.98 -19.23 6.06
N SER A 250 -3.71 -18.15 5.31
CA SER A 250 -3.86 -16.80 5.85
C SER A 250 -5.32 -16.42 6.07
N VAL A 251 -6.26 -17.18 5.49
CA VAL A 251 -7.69 -16.95 5.62
C VAL A 251 -8.26 -17.85 6.71
N THR A 252 -8.99 -17.23 7.63
CA THR A 252 -9.53 -17.91 8.81
C THR A 252 -10.71 -18.80 8.45
N PRO A 253 -11.03 -19.82 9.25
CA PRO A 253 -12.21 -20.64 9.01
C PRO A 253 -13.53 -19.85 8.93
N LYS A 254 -13.73 -18.86 9.82
CA LYS A 254 -14.92 -18.02 9.81
C LYS A 254 -14.99 -17.13 8.57
N ALA A 255 -13.86 -16.55 8.13
CA ALA A 255 -13.82 -15.76 6.90
C ALA A 255 -14.13 -16.60 5.67
N LYS A 256 -13.65 -17.86 5.62
CA LYS A 256 -14.00 -18.82 4.55
C LYS A 256 -15.49 -19.14 4.55
N GLU A 257 -16.07 -19.37 5.73
CA GLU A 257 -17.49 -19.65 5.88
C GLU A 257 -18.35 -18.47 5.42
N TYR A 258 -18.06 -17.26 5.89
CA TYR A 258 -18.74 -16.04 5.47
C TYR A 258 -18.61 -15.83 3.96
N PHE A 259 -17.41 -15.99 3.41
CA PHE A 259 -17.20 -15.89 1.97
C PHE A 259 -18.09 -16.89 1.22
N VAL A 260 -18.05 -18.18 1.56
CA VAL A 260 -18.79 -19.23 0.85
C VAL A 260 -20.30 -19.07 1.00
N LYS A 261 -20.80 -18.72 2.20
CA LYS A 261 -22.24 -18.64 2.46
C LYS A 261 -22.87 -17.31 2.02
N SER A 262 -22.15 -16.20 2.16
CA SER A 262 -22.71 -14.86 1.99
C SER A 262 -22.22 -14.15 0.74
N GLN A 263 -20.94 -14.30 0.36
CA GLN A 263 -20.37 -13.54 -0.77
C GLN A 263 -20.37 -14.35 -2.07
N PHE A 264 -19.90 -15.59 -2.04
CA PHE A 264 -19.74 -16.45 -3.20
C PHE A 264 -21.02 -16.64 -4.05
N PRO A 265 -22.23 -16.74 -3.47
CA PRO A 265 -23.46 -16.83 -4.27
C PRO A 265 -23.66 -15.64 -5.23
N SER A 266 -23.27 -14.43 -4.81
CA SER A 266 -23.36 -13.24 -5.67
C SER A 266 -22.43 -13.33 -6.88
N TYR A 267 -21.22 -13.87 -6.72
CA TYR A 267 -20.29 -14.13 -7.83
C TYR A 267 -20.88 -15.13 -8.82
N VAL A 268 -21.45 -16.23 -8.32
CA VAL A 268 -22.09 -17.24 -9.18
C VAL A 268 -23.29 -16.62 -9.93
N GLY A 269 -24.09 -15.79 -9.26
CA GLY A 269 -25.17 -15.03 -9.88
C GLY A 269 -24.68 -14.15 -11.02
N ALA A 270 -23.63 -13.36 -10.78
CA ALA A 270 -23.02 -12.50 -11.78
C ALA A 270 -22.46 -13.30 -12.98
N TRP A 271 -21.82 -14.46 -12.74
CA TRP A 271 -21.32 -15.32 -13.82
C TRP A 271 -22.44 -15.87 -14.69
N LYS A 272 -23.58 -16.26 -14.08
CA LYS A 272 -24.77 -16.71 -14.81
C LYS A 272 -25.32 -15.60 -15.68
N THR A 273 -25.40 -14.36 -15.17
CA THR A 273 -25.84 -13.19 -15.94
C THR A 273 -24.95 -12.96 -17.16
N VAL A 274 -23.64 -12.82 -16.97
CA VAL A 274 -22.69 -12.59 -18.08
C VAL A 274 -22.72 -13.73 -19.10
N HIS A 275 -22.85 -14.99 -18.64
CA HIS A 275 -22.96 -16.13 -19.55
C HIS A 275 -24.26 -16.09 -20.38
N LYS A 276 -25.40 -15.80 -19.74
CA LYS A 276 -26.69 -15.65 -20.43
C LYS A 276 -26.63 -14.51 -21.45
N GLU A 277 -26.07 -13.37 -21.07
CA GLU A 277 -25.93 -12.21 -21.95
C GLU A 277 -25.01 -12.51 -23.13
N ARG A 278 -23.89 -13.20 -22.91
CA ARG A 278 -23.03 -13.68 -24.02
C ARG A 278 -23.82 -14.58 -24.98
N THR A 279 -24.59 -15.54 -24.47
CA THR A 279 -25.40 -16.43 -25.31
C THR A 279 -26.41 -15.64 -26.13
N ASN A 280 -27.06 -14.64 -25.54
CA ASN A 280 -28.00 -13.76 -26.25
C ASN A 280 -27.31 -12.95 -27.35
N VAL A 281 -26.14 -12.37 -27.06
CA VAL A 281 -25.33 -11.62 -28.04
C VAL A 281 -24.92 -12.52 -29.21
N LEU A 282 -24.43 -13.73 -28.93
CA LEU A 282 -23.99 -14.67 -29.97
C LEU A 282 -25.15 -15.23 -30.82
N ALA A 283 -26.36 -15.28 -30.27
CA ALA A 283 -27.56 -15.73 -30.96
C ALA A 283 -28.22 -14.62 -31.80
N ASP A 284 -27.81 -13.36 -31.63
CA ASP A 284 -28.37 -12.24 -32.39
C ASP A 284 -27.91 -12.29 -33.86
N PRO A 285 -28.82 -12.26 -34.84
CA PRO A 285 -28.44 -12.31 -36.26
C PRO A 285 -27.45 -11.22 -36.66
N LEU A 286 -27.55 -10.02 -36.07
CA LEU A 286 -26.69 -8.89 -36.40
C LEU A 286 -25.28 -9.04 -35.82
N PHE A 287 -25.04 -9.98 -34.92
CA PHE A 287 -23.69 -10.29 -34.45
C PHE A 287 -22.81 -10.83 -35.59
N ALA A 288 -23.40 -11.49 -36.60
CA ALA A 288 -22.68 -11.95 -37.78
C ALA A 288 -22.20 -10.79 -38.68
N GLU A 289 -22.90 -9.66 -38.63
CA GLU A 289 -22.63 -8.46 -39.43
C GLU A 289 -21.57 -7.54 -38.79
N LEU A 290 -21.19 -7.79 -37.53
CA LEU A 290 -20.15 -7.01 -36.86
C LEU A 290 -18.77 -7.27 -37.48
N THR A 291 -18.00 -6.20 -37.66
CA THR A 291 -16.59 -6.27 -38.05
C THR A 291 -15.68 -5.81 -36.90
N ASP A 292 -14.37 -5.98 -37.05
CA ASP A 292 -13.38 -5.52 -36.06
C ASP A 292 -13.43 -4.01 -35.82
N LYS A 293 -14.03 -3.25 -36.73
CA LYS A 293 -14.27 -1.81 -36.57
C LYS A 293 -15.26 -1.55 -35.44
N GLU A 294 -16.40 -2.22 -35.47
CA GLU A 294 -17.43 -2.08 -34.43
C GLU A 294 -17.03 -2.82 -33.15
N PHE A 295 -16.49 -4.03 -33.26
CA PHE A 295 -16.10 -4.84 -32.11
C PHE A 295 -14.81 -5.62 -32.39
N LYS A 296 -13.68 -5.22 -31.81
CA LYS A 296 -12.35 -5.81 -32.12
C LYS A 296 -12.19 -7.23 -31.55
N ASN A 297 -12.98 -7.59 -30.54
CA ASN A 297 -12.83 -8.84 -29.80
C ASN A 297 -13.80 -9.95 -30.25
N ILE A 298 -14.33 -9.88 -31.48
CA ILE A 298 -15.26 -10.88 -32.05
C ILE A 298 -14.74 -12.30 -31.87
N GLY A 299 -13.48 -12.55 -32.24
CA GLY A 299 -12.87 -13.86 -32.16
C GLY A 299 -12.75 -14.40 -30.72
N ALA A 300 -12.44 -13.51 -29.76
CA ALA A 300 -12.32 -13.88 -28.35
C ALA A 300 -13.70 -14.17 -27.72
N LEU A 301 -14.74 -13.42 -28.09
CA LEU A 301 -16.10 -13.64 -27.63
C LEU A 301 -16.73 -14.91 -28.25
N LYS A 302 -16.51 -15.16 -29.54
CA LYS A 302 -16.98 -16.37 -30.25
C LYS A 302 -16.34 -17.64 -29.70
N LYS A 303 -15.02 -17.63 -29.50
CA LYS A 303 -14.28 -18.81 -29.01
C LYS A 303 -14.48 -18.99 -27.50
N ASP A 304 -15.36 -19.93 -27.16
CA ASP A 304 -15.74 -20.24 -25.79
C ASP A 304 -14.55 -20.53 -24.85
N ALA A 305 -13.53 -21.24 -25.33
CA ALA A 305 -12.30 -21.49 -24.58
C ALA A 305 -11.56 -20.20 -24.21
N ASN A 306 -11.45 -19.24 -25.14
CA ASN A 306 -10.77 -17.97 -24.88
C ASN A 306 -11.58 -17.14 -23.88
N PHE A 307 -12.88 -16.97 -24.13
CA PHE A 307 -13.75 -16.20 -23.26
C PHE A 307 -13.74 -16.71 -21.81
N LYS A 308 -13.85 -18.04 -21.61
CA LYS A 308 -13.89 -18.65 -20.27
C LYS A 308 -12.65 -18.40 -19.42
N THR A 309 -11.49 -18.21 -20.05
CA THR A 309 -10.22 -17.95 -19.36
C THR A 309 -10.05 -16.49 -18.90
N LEU A 310 -10.86 -15.57 -19.41
CA LEU A 310 -10.79 -14.16 -19.05
C LEU A 310 -11.27 -13.91 -17.61
N HIS A 311 -10.77 -12.83 -17.01
CA HIS A 311 -11.26 -12.31 -15.73
C HIS A 311 -12.72 -11.85 -15.88
N PHE A 312 -13.49 -11.86 -14.78
CA PHE A 312 -14.91 -11.51 -14.79
C PHE A 312 -15.18 -10.13 -15.41
N ASP A 313 -14.48 -9.10 -14.95
CA ASP A 313 -14.71 -7.73 -15.43
C ASP A 313 -14.40 -7.56 -16.93
N ILE A 314 -13.45 -8.35 -17.45
CA ILE A 314 -13.13 -8.37 -18.89
C ILE A 314 -14.26 -9.05 -19.67
N LYS A 315 -14.82 -10.15 -19.14
CA LYS A 315 -15.96 -10.84 -19.74
C LYS A 315 -17.18 -9.93 -19.82
N GLU A 316 -17.52 -9.27 -18.73
CA GLU A 316 -18.64 -8.33 -18.63
C GLU A 316 -18.47 -7.17 -19.62
N GLY A 317 -17.32 -6.50 -19.60
CA GLY A 317 -17.02 -5.41 -20.53
C GLY A 317 -17.08 -5.82 -22.00
N MET A 318 -16.57 -7.01 -22.33
CA MET A 318 -16.57 -7.55 -23.70
C MET A 318 -17.99 -7.90 -24.19
N VAL A 319 -18.85 -8.43 -23.32
CA VAL A 319 -20.25 -8.70 -23.65
C VAL A 319 -21.04 -7.40 -23.85
N ALA A 320 -20.82 -6.41 -23.00
CA ALA A 320 -21.44 -5.09 -23.12
C ALA A 320 -20.99 -4.37 -24.42
N GLU A 321 -19.71 -4.43 -24.79
CA GLU A 321 -19.23 -3.83 -26.05
C GLU A 321 -19.90 -4.48 -27.28
N ALA A 322 -20.01 -5.81 -27.31
CA ALA A 322 -20.67 -6.51 -28.41
C ALA A 322 -22.18 -6.22 -28.46
N ARG A 323 -22.85 -6.14 -27.31
CA ARG A 323 -24.27 -5.79 -27.22
C ARG A 323 -24.50 -4.35 -27.69
N ALA A 324 -23.65 -3.41 -27.28
CA ALA A 324 -23.69 -2.03 -27.74
C ALA A 324 -23.56 -1.94 -29.27
N ALA A 325 -22.63 -2.69 -29.87
CA ALA A 325 -22.45 -2.72 -31.32
C ALA A 325 -23.69 -3.26 -32.06
N ILE A 326 -24.31 -4.34 -31.55
CA ILE A 326 -25.57 -4.87 -32.08
C ILE A 326 -26.69 -3.83 -32.00
N THR A 327 -26.86 -3.18 -30.84
CA THR A 327 -27.87 -2.13 -30.65
C THR A 327 -27.65 -0.96 -31.60
N ALA A 328 -26.40 -0.53 -31.80
CA ALA A 328 -26.06 0.53 -32.74
C ALA A 328 -26.43 0.16 -34.19
N TYR A 329 -26.24 -1.10 -34.59
CA TYR A 329 -26.71 -1.61 -35.88
C TYR A 329 -28.24 -1.58 -35.99
N LYS A 330 -28.95 -2.11 -34.98
CA LYS A 330 -30.42 -2.16 -34.95
C LYS A 330 -31.07 -0.78 -35.04
N GLU A 331 -30.50 0.19 -34.35
CA GLU A 331 -31.07 1.53 -34.23
C GLU A 331 -30.51 2.53 -35.25
N GLY A 332 -29.61 2.09 -36.15
CA GLY A 332 -28.97 2.99 -37.12
C GLY A 332 -28.04 4.03 -36.48
N LYS A 333 -27.52 3.76 -35.28
CA LYS A 333 -26.67 4.66 -34.48
C LYS A 333 -25.16 4.34 -34.59
N LEU A 334 -24.72 3.70 -35.68
CA LEU A 334 -23.33 3.28 -35.86
C LEU A 334 -22.31 4.43 -35.78
N GLN A 335 -22.66 5.61 -36.28
CA GLN A 335 -21.79 6.78 -36.17
C GLN A 335 -21.58 7.19 -34.71
N LEU A 336 -22.67 7.29 -33.94
CA LEU A 336 -22.63 7.59 -32.50
C LEU A 336 -21.82 6.54 -31.74
N HIS A 337 -22.00 5.26 -32.06
CA HIS A 337 -21.20 4.17 -31.49
C HIS A 337 -19.71 4.37 -31.76
N ASN A 338 -19.31 4.60 -33.01
CA ASN A 338 -17.91 4.74 -33.40
C ASN A 338 -17.24 5.98 -32.78
N ASP A 339 -17.96 7.11 -32.74
CA ASP A 339 -17.48 8.34 -32.13
C ASP A 339 -17.31 8.18 -30.60
N THR A 340 -18.24 7.47 -29.96
CA THR A 340 -18.20 7.18 -28.52
C THR A 340 -17.06 6.21 -28.19
N LYS A 341 -16.94 5.11 -28.94
CA LYS A 341 -15.87 4.12 -28.79
C LYS A 341 -14.50 4.76 -28.95
N SER A 342 -14.29 5.54 -30.01
CA SER A 342 -13.00 6.21 -30.25
C SER A 342 -12.60 7.12 -29.09
N ALA A 343 -13.55 7.88 -28.54
CA ALA A 343 -13.29 8.76 -27.39
C ALA A 343 -12.96 7.98 -26.11
N LEU A 344 -13.67 6.86 -25.85
CA LEU A 344 -13.45 6.02 -24.67
C LEU A 344 -12.15 5.21 -24.77
N GLU A 345 -11.81 4.68 -25.96
CA GLU A 345 -10.54 3.99 -26.20
C GLU A 345 -9.35 4.95 -26.04
N ALA A 346 -9.46 6.19 -26.51
CA ALA A 346 -8.45 7.22 -26.27
C ALA A 346 -8.29 7.52 -24.78
N ALA A 347 -9.40 7.62 -24.03
CA ALA A 347 -9.36 7.81 -22.58
C ALA A 347 -8.78 6.60 -21.83
N ALA A 348 -9.06 5.37 -22.29
CA ALA A 348 -8.48 4.15 -21.74
C ALA A 348 -6.98 4.06 -22.03
N ALA A 349 -6.54 4.38 -23.24
CA ALA A 349 -5.14 4.42 -23.63
C ALA A 349 -4.36 5.48 -22.84
N ALA A 350 -5.01 6.60 -22.49
CA ALA A 350 -4.45 7.62 -21.61
C ALA A 350 -4.51 7.26 -20.11
N GLY A 351 -5.04 6.09 -19.74
CA GLY A 351 -5.12 5.63 -18.35
C GLY A 351 -6.15 6.36 -17.50
N TYR A 352 -7.17 6.98 -18.11
CA TYR A 352 -8.24 7.68 -17.39
C TYR A 352 -9.34 6.73 -16.94
N ILE A 353 -9.69 5.76 -17.77
CA ILE A 353 -10.63 4.68 -17.46
C ILE A 353 -9.95 3.33 -17.68
N SER A 354 -10.45 2.29 -17.04
CA SER A 354 -10.04 0.93 -17.39
C SER A 354 -10.67 0.53 -18.72
N SER A 355 -9.93 -0.21 -19.56
CA SER A 355 -10.37 -0.64 -20.88
C SER A 355 -11.65 -1.49 -20.85
N ASN A 356 -11.85 -2.24 -19.77
CA ASN A 356 -13.08 -3.03 -19.55
C ASN A 356 -14.35 -2.17 -19.34
N LYS A 357 -14.23 -0.86 -19.05
CA LYS A 357 -15.39 0.03 -18.88
C LYS A 357 -15.88 0.63 -20.21
N VAL A 358 -15.16 0.44 -21.32
CA VAL A 358 -15.54 1.03 -22.62
C VAL A 358 -16.93 0.56 -23.05
N GLY A 359 -17.18 -0.75 -23.09
CA GLY A 359 -18.47 -1.32 -23.50
C GLY A 359 -19.68 -0.77 -22.72
N PRO A 360 -19.70 -0.87 -21.38
CA PRO A 360 -20.80 -0.33 -20.56
C PRO A 360 -21.06 1.17 -20.79
N TRP A 361 -20.03 1.98 -20.96
CA TRP A 361 -20.21 3.42 -21.23
C TRP A 361 -20.80 3.70 -22.61
N ILE A 362 -20.49 2.87 -23.63
CA ILE A 362 -21.12 3.00 -24.95
C ILE A 362 -22.63 2.73 -24.83
N GLU A 363 -23.04 1.74 -24.03
CA GLU A 363 -24.46 1.41 -23.83
C GLU A 363 -25.26 2.58 -23.26
N HIS A 364 -24.73 3.24 -22.23
CA HIS A 364 -25.38 4.43 -21.64
C HIS A 364 -25.54 5.58 -22.65
N VAL A 365 -24.61 5.71 -23.60
CA VAL A 365 -24.72 6.74 -24.65
C VAL A 365 -25.74 6.34 -25.71
N LEU A 366 -25.78 5.07 -26.10
CA LEU A 366 -26.72 4.56 -27.09
C LEU A 366 -28.16 4.55 -26.58
N SER A 367 -28.38 4.21 -25.30
CA SER A 367 -29.69 4.22 -24.66
C SER A 367 -30.27 5.62 -24.44
N GLY A 368 -29.45 6.67 -24.65
CA GLY A 368 -29.85 8.06 -24.43
C GLY A 368 -29.84 8.48 -22.96
N GLU A 369 -29.40 7.60 -22.04
CA GLU A 369 -29.18 7.97 -20.64
C GLU A 369 -28.12 9.05 -20.47
N ARG A 370 -27.17 9.12 -21.42
CA ARG A 370 -26.12 10.15 -21.49
C ARG A 370 -25.87 10.57 -22.94
N SER A 371 -25.54 11.83 -23.14
CA SER A 371 -25.00 12.31 -24.42
C SER A 371 -23.49 12.06 -24.53
N LEU A 372 -22.97 12.00 -25.77
CA LEU A 372 -21.53 11.96 -26.03
C LEU A 372 -20.79 13.17 -25.43
N SER A 373 -21.45 14.33 -25.38
CA SER A 373 -20.87 15.54 -24.78
C SER A 373 -20.69 15.40 -23.27
N GLU A 374 -21.72 14.91 -22.57
CA GLU A 374 -21.63 14.61 -21.13
C GLU A 374 -20.56 13.57 -20.84
N MET A 375 -20.48 12.51 -21.65
CA MET A 375 -19.43 11.50 -21.53
C MET A 375 -18.03 12.10 -21.71
N LYS A 376 -17.82 12.98 -22.70
CA LYS A 376 -16.53 13.69 -22.89
C LYS A 376 -16.19 14.58 -21.69
N ASN A 377 -17.18 15.22 -21.07
CA ASN A 377 -16.97 16.00 -19.85
C ASN A 377 -16.61 15.11 -18.66
N PHE A 378 -17.26 13.96 -18.50
CA PHE A 378 -16.83 12.98 -17.51
C PHE A 378 -15.38 12.53 -17.73
N MET A 379 -14.95 12.28 -18.96
CA MET A 379 -13.55 11.91 -19.22
C MET A 379 -12.57 13.00 -18.78
N LYS A 380 -12.93 14.30 -18.89
CA LYS A 380 -12.11 15.40 -18.36
C LYS A 380 -12.04 15.38 -16.85
N ASP A 381 -13.15 15.10 -16.17
CA ASP A 381 -13.19 14.99 -14.71
C ASP A 381 -12.36 13.79 -14.22
N TRP A 382 -12.47 12.65 -14.90
CA TRP A 382 -11.68 11.46 -14.61
C TRP A 382 -10.19 11.70 -14.87
N ALA A 383 -9.83 12.42 -15.94
CA ALA A 383 -8.45 12.83 -16.21
C ALA A 383 -7.91 13.76 -15.11
N ARG A 384 -8.72 14.70 -14.60
CA ARG A 384 -8.33 15.59 -13.50
C ARG A 384 -8.05 14.80 -12.22
N ILE A 385 -8.91 13.85 -11.89
CA ILE A 385 -8.72 12.98 -10.72
C ILE A 385 -7.52 12.05 -10.93
N ARG A 386 -7.29 11.54 -12.14
CA ARG A 386 -6.09 10.75 -12.45
C ARG A 386 -4.80 11.54 -12.25
N HIS A 387 -4.76 12.78 -12.74
CA HIS A 387 -3.58 13.62 -12.57
C HIS A 387 -3.28 13.92 -11.08
N ARG A 388 -4.33 14.11 -10.26
CA ARG A 388 -4.19 14.24 -8.81
C ARG A 388 -3.66 12.96 -8.17
N TYR A 389 -4.20 11.81 -8.57
CA TYR A 389 -3.69 10.50 -8.15
C TYR A 389 -2.20 10.33 -8.51
N ASP A 390 -1.77 10.68 -9.72
CA ASP A 390 -0.36 10.55 -10.10
C ASP A 390 0.55 11.38 -9.19
N LYS A 391 0.11 12.59 -8.77
CA LYS A 391 0.85 13.43 -7.81
C LYS A 391 0.92 12.81 -6.42
N VAL A 392 -0.20 12.28 -5.93
CA VAL A 392 -0.29 11.57 -4.66
C VAL A 392 0.63 10.36 -4.68
N GLU A 393 0.55 9.55 -5.73
CA GLU A 393 1.37 8.37 -5.93
C GLU A 393 2.85 8.76 -6.02
N GLN A 394 3.21 9.82 -6.73
CA GLN A 394 4.58 10.35 -6.71
C GLN A 394 5.07 10.68 -5.31
N LYS A 395 4.30 11.45 -4.54
CA LYS A 395 4.69 11.82 -3.18
C LYS A 395 4.85 10.60 -2.26
N MET A 396 4.03 9.59 -2.43
CA MET A 396 4.15 8.33 -1.68
C MET A 396 5.36 7.49 -2.09
N LEU A 397 5.76 7.58 -3.35
CA LEU A 397 6.87 6.84 -3.93
C LEU A 397 8.23 7.49 -3.62
N THR A 398 8.30 8.82 -3.65
CA THR A 398 9.50 9.59 -3.30
C THR A 398 9.59 9.93 -1.80
N GLY A 399 8.56 9.59 -1.04
CA GLY A 399 8.43 9.92 0.38
C GLY A 399 7.91 8.72 1.17
N ARG A 400 7.20 8.99 2.26
CA ARG A 400 6.55 7.93 3.05
C ARG A 400 5.06 7.85 2.71
N VAL A 401 4.55 6.62 2.59
CA VAL A 401 3.11 6.40 2.59
C VAL A 401 2.58 6.81 3.96
N PRO A 402 1.57 7.69 4.06
CA PRO A 402 0.97 8.03 5.34
C PRO A 402 0.51 6.79 6.08
N GLN A 403 0.75 6.75 7.38
CA GLN A 403 0.41 5.59 8.18
C GLN A 403 -1.09 5.25 8.12
N GLY A 404 -1.38 3.95 8.10
CA GLY A 404 -2.72 3.40 7.88
C GLY A 404 -3.20 3.43 6.42
N LEU A 405 -2.77 4.39 5.60
CA LEU A 405 -3.30 4.56 4.24
C LEU A 405 -2.81 3.45 3.29
N GLN A 406 -3.74 2.75 2.65
CA GLN A 406 -3.41 1.79 1.59
C GLN A 406 -2.99 2.52 0.32
N ARG A 407 -1.76 2.26 -0.17
CA ARG A 407 -1.36 2.71 -1.51
C ARG A 407 -2.05 1.84 -2.54
N LEU A 408 -2.85 2.44 -3.41
CA LEU A 408 -3.45 1.71 -4.53
C LEU A 408 -2.50 1.73 -5.70
N SER A 409 -2.26 0.57 -6.31
CA SER A 409 -1.62 0.51 -7.62
C SER A 409 -2.53 1.13 -8.67
N GLU A 410 -1.94 1.58 -9.78
CA GLU A 410 -2.70 2.14 -10.91
C GLU A 410 -3.86 1.23 -11.35
N GLU A 411 -3.61 -0.07 -11.51
CA GLU A 411 -4.64 -1.04 -11.90
C GLU A 411 -5.82 -1.06 -10.92
N LYS A 412 -5.54 -1.09 -9.61
CA LYS A 412 -6.57 -1.08 -8.57
C LYS A 412 -7.34 0.24 -8.56
N PHE A 413 -6.63 1.37 -8.68
CA PHE A 413 -7.23 2.69 -8.75
C PHE A 413 -8.15 2.81 -9.98
N LEU A 414 -7.75 2.27 -11.12
CA LEU A 414 -8.57 2.28 -12.33
C LEU A 414 -9.81 1.37 -12.25
N GLY A 415 -9.78 0.34 -11.40
CA GLY A 415 -10.94 -0.47 -11.08
C GLY A 415 -12.06 0.30 -10.36
N LEU A 416 -11.70 1.26 -9.50
CA LEU A 416 -12.65 1.99 -8.65
C LEU A 416 -13.73 2.77 -9.43
N SER A 417 -14.87 3.00 -8.78
CA SER A 417 -15.91 3.94 -9.24
C SER A 417 -15.38 5.39 -9.18
N TYR A 418 -16.02 6.32 -9.89
CA TYR A 418 -15.60 7.73 -9.85
C TYR A 418 -15.61 8.29 -8.42
N GLN A 419 -16.67 8.03 -7.66
CA GLN A 419 -16.81 8.50 -6.27
C GLN A 419 -15.71 7.94 -5.37
N GLN A 420 -15.38 6.65 -5.53
CA GLN A 420 -14.27 6.01 -4.81
C GLN A 420 -12.92 6.61 -5.16
N ARG A 421 -12.67 6.93 -6.44
CA ARG A 421 -11.42 7.58 -6.87
C ARG A 421 -11.29 8.97 -6.28
N VAL A 422 -12.36 9.77 -6.33
CA VAL A 422 -12.39 11.13 -5.76
C VAL A 422 -12.09 11.07 -4.26
N SER A 423 -12.81 10.23 -3.50
CA SER A 423 -12.65 10.15 -2.06
C SER A 423 -11.29 9.56 -1.64
N TYR A 424 -10.75 8.62 -2.42
CA TYR A 424 -9.39 8.12 -2.20
C TYR A 424 -8.34 9.22 -2.37
N VAL A 425 -8.39 9.95 -3.49
CA VAL A 425 -7.44 11.02 -3.80
C VAL A 425 -7.53 12.16 -2.79
N GLU A 426 -8.76 12.59 -2.42
CA GLU A 426 -8.97 13.63 -1.41
C GLU A 426 -8.38 13.24 -0.05
N GLU A 427 -8.62 12.01 0.42
CA GLU A 427 -8.02 11.54 1.67
C GLU A 427 -6.50 11.44 1.59
N ALA A 428 -5.97 10.94 0.47
CA ALA A 428 -4.54 10.78 0.29
C ALA A 428 -3.80 12.14 0.22
N GLU A 429 -4.35 13.13 -0.50
CA GLU A 429 -3.79 14.48 -0.56
C GLU A 429 -3.79 15.15 0.82
N ARG A 430 -4.89 15.01 1.58
CA ARG A 430 -4.98 15.57 2.95
C ARG A 430 -3.97 14.94 3.90
N ARG A 431 -3.81 13.61 3.86
CA ARG A 431 -2.87 12.86 4.73
C ARG A 431 -1.41 13.06 4.34
N LEU A 432 -1.12 13.34 3.07
CA LEU A 432 0.21 13.73 2.62
C LEU A 432 0.58 15.17 2.98
N HIS A 433 -0.30 15.89 3.72
CA HIS A 433 -0.08 17.23 4.24
C HIS A 433 0.59 18.16 3.21
N ILE A 434 -0.02 18.26 2.03
CA ILE A 434 0.51 19.13 0.96
C ILE A 434 0.57 20.61 1.41
N GLU A 435 -0.10 21.02 2.51
CA GLU A 435 -0.20 22.43 2.92
C GLU A 435 -0.20 22.78 4.43
N THR A 436 0.10 21.91 5.41
CA THR A 436 0.10 22.37 6.84
C THR A 436 1.29 21.91 7.69
N SER A 437 1.92 22.91 8.32
CA SER A 437 2.94 22.85 9.36
C SER A 437 2.42 22.25 10.68
N ASP A 438 3.27 21.48 11.35
CA ASP A 438 3.15 20.89 12.69
C ASP A 438 1.73 20.72 13.26
N PRO A 439 1.12 19.52 13.15
CA PRO A 439 -0.15 19.24 13.82
C PRO A 439 0.05 19.26 15.34
N LYS A 440 -0.51 20.27 16.00
CA LYS A 440 -0.68 20.25 17.46
C LYS A 440 -1.68 19.15 17.83
N ASP A 441 -1.42 18.40 18.91
CA ASP A 441 -2.39 17.47 19.49
C ASP A 441 -3.60 18.25 20.01
N THR A 442 -4.62 18.43 19.17
CA THR A 442 -5.91 19.01 19.55
C THR A 442 -6.97 17.89 19.61
N PRO A 443 -8.06 18.07 20.39
CA PRO A 443 -9.13 17.08 20.45
C PRO A 443 -9.71 16.70 19.09
N ILE A 444 -9.82 17.67 18.17
CA ILE A 444 -10.30 17.42 16.81
C ILE A 444 -9.29 16.61 15.97
N GLN A 445 -7.98 16.81 16.14
CA GLN A 445 -6.97 16.00 15.43
C GLN A 445 -6.97 14.54 15.92
N ASP A 446 -7.13 14.32 17.24
CA ASP A 446 -7.30 12.98 17.78
C ASP A 446 -8.55 12.29 17.25
N ALA A 447 -9.69 13.00 17.24
CA ALA A 447 -10.94 12.47 16.69
C ALA A 447 -10.82 12.16 15.18
N LYS A 448 -10.21 13.05 14.39
CA LYS A 448 -9.92 12.82 12.96
C LYS A 448 -9.01 11.62 12.74
N GLY A 449 -7.99 11.47 13.58
CA GLY A 449 -7.14 10.28 13.59
C GLY A 449 -7.96 9.01 13.78
N LYS A 450 -8.85 8.98 14.79
CA LYS A 450 -9.67 7.80 15.13
C LYS A 450 -10.58 7.39 13.98
N VAL A 451 -11.17 8.37 13.29
CA VAL A 451 -11.93 8.13 12.05
C VAL A 451 -11.06 7.50 10.97
N ARG A 452 -9.90 8.12 10.66
CA ARG A 452 -8.97 7.60 9.64
C ARG A 452 -8.53 6.17 9.91
N HIS A 453 -8.15 5.87 11.15
CA HIS A 453 -7.75 4.52 11.53
C HIS A 453 -8.87 3.50 11.33
N ALA A 454 -10.12 3.88 11.63
CA ALA A 454 -11.27 3.01 11.39
C ALA A 454 -11.51 2.78 9.88
N LEU A 455 -11.37 3.82 9.06
CA LEU A 455 -11.44 3.72 7.59
C LEU A 455 -10.34 2.81 7.02
N ASP A 456 -9.12 2.94 7.53
CA ASP A 456 -7.95 2.16 7.07
C ASP A 456 -8.07 0.67 7.41
N LEU A 457 -8.82 0.35 8.45
CA LEU A 457 -9.18 -1.02 8.83
C LEU A 457 -10.43 -1.54 8.11
N GLU A 458 -11.03 -0.75 7.22
CA GLU A 458 -12.33 -1.01 6.59
C GLU A 458 -13.45 -1.30 7.62
N ASN A 459 -13.34 -0.73 8.83
CA ASN A 459 -14.32 -0.86 9.89
C ASN A 459 -15.33 0.30 9.81
N TRP A 460 -16.28 0.16 8.90
CA TRP A 460 -17.26 1.20 8.55
C TRP A 460 -18.11 1.64 9.75
N ASP A 461 -18.54 0.71 10.61
CA ASP A 461 -19.35 1.01 11.80
C ASP A 461 -18.55 1.84 12.84
N GLU A 462 -17.27 1.51 13.03
CA GLU A 462 -16.37 2.31 13.86
C GLU A 462 -16.13 3.69 13.25
N ALA A 463 -15.90 3.77 11.94
CA ALA A 463 -15.69 5.05 11.26
C ALA A 463 -16.92 5.96 11.41
N GLN A 464 -18.13 5.43 11.24
CA GLN A 464 -19.38 6.16 11.44
C GLN A 464 -19.52 6.65 12.90
N PHE A 465 -19.27 5.77 13.87
CA PHE A 465 -19.33 6.11 15.29
C PHE A 465 -18.35 7.22 15.67
N GLN A 466 -17.09 7.13 15.21
CA GLN A 466 -16.07 8.13 15.47
C GLN A 466 -16.35 9.44 14.74
N LEU A 467 -16.93 9.40 13.53
CA LEU A 467 -17.39 10.60 12.81
C LEU A 467 -18.44 11.36 13.62
N THR A 468 -19.43 10.66 14.19
CA THR A 468 -20.44 11.29 15.05
C THR A 468 -19.82 11.99 16.26
N LYS A 469 -18.75 11.42 16.85
CA LYS A 469 -18.00 12.05 17.95
C LYS A 469 -17.10 13.20 17.50
N ALA A 470 -16.60 13.16 16.27
CA ALA A 470 -15.70 14.18 15.74
C ALA A 470 -16.43 15.46 15.30
N TRP A 471 -17.64 15.33 14.74
CA TRP A 471 -18.42 16.46 14.23
C TRP A 471 -18.66 17.60 15.25
N PRO A 472 -19.03 17.34 16.52
CA PRO A 472 -19.16 18.38 17.54
C PRO A 472 -17.85 19.14 17.84
N LEU A 473 -16.69 18.54 17.54
CA LEU A 473 -15.38 19.14 17.77
C LEU A 473 -14.89 19.98 16.58
N ALA A 474 -15.58 19.92 15.43
CA ALA A 474 -15.18 20.63 14.20
C ALA A 474 -15.59 22.10 14.23
N ILE A 475 -14.67 22.94 14.68
CA ILE A 475 -14.88 24.38 14.81
C ILE A 475 -14.57 25.10 13.49
N THR A 476 -13.45 24.76 12.85
CA THR A 476 -12.95 25.46 11.65
C THR A 476 -13.58 24.94 10.35
N PRO A 477 -13.66 25.77 9.28
CA PRO A 477 -14.05 25.29 7.95
C PRO A 477 -13.18 24.13 7.45
N GLU A 478 -11.89 24.15 7.76
CA GLU A 478 -10.92 23.13 7.39
C GLU A 478 -11.23 21.79 8.09
N ASP A 479 -11.52 21.82 9.40
CA ASP A 479 -11.92 20.62 10.15
C ASP A 479 -13.21 20.02 9.57
N ARG A 480 -14.20 20.86 9.25
CA ARG A 480 -15.45 20.42 8.61
C ARG A 480 -15.18 19.81 7.25
N ALA A 481 -14.32 20.43 6.45
CA ALA A 481 -13.96 19.90 5.13
C ALA A 481 -13.21 18.56 5.24
N GLU A 482 -12.35 18.37 6.24
CA GLU A 482 -11.69 17.08 6.49
C GLU A 482 -12.70 16.01 6.91
N LEU A 483 -13.61 16.31 7.84
CA LEU A 483 -14.65 15.34 8.23
C LEU A 483 -15.59 14.99 7.07
N GLN A 484 -15.96 15.96 6.23
CA GLN A 484 -16.74 15.69 5.00
C GLN A 484 -16.00 14.78 4.03
N SER A 485 -14.67 14.94 3.90
CA SER A 485 -13.84 14.06 3.07
C SER A 485 -13.86 12.62 3.60
N MET A 486 -13.70 12.45 4.91
CA MET A 486 -13.77 11.14 5.57
C MET A 486 -15.16 10.50 5.45
N GLU A 487 -16.22 11.28 5.61
CA GLU A 487 -17.60 10.84 5.43
C GLU A 487 -17.90 10.43 3.98
N LYS A 488 -17.41 11.18 2.99
CA LYS A 488 -17.49 10.78 1.57
C LYS A 488 -16.73 9.47 1.32
N HIS A 489 -15.56 9.30 1.93
CA HIS A 489 -14.79 8.06 1.83
C HIS A 489 -15.58 6.88 2.42
N LEU A 490 -16.12 7.04 3.62
CA LEU A 490 -17.00 6.06 4.26
C LEU A 490 -18.18 5.70 3.36
N ASN A 491 -18.88 6.68 2.79
CA ASN A 491 -20.04 6.44 1.92
C ASN A 491 -19.69 5.78 0.58
N ALA A 492 -18.49 6.02 0.05
CA ALA A 492 -18.05 5.48 -1.23
C ALA A 492 -17.49 4.05 -1.15
N PHE A 493 -16.88 3.69 -0.02
CA PHE A 493 -16.26 2.37 0.20
C PHE A 493 -17.06 1.48 1.14
N GLY A 494 -17.79 2.05 2.09
CA GLY A 494 -18.69 1.34 2.97
C GLY A 494 -19.88 0.77 2.20
N LYS A 495 -20.27 -0.46 2.55
CA LYS A 495 -21.57 -0.99 2.14
C LYS A 495 -22.62 -0.34 3.03
N LYS A 496 -23.75 0.10 2.46
CA LYS A 496 -24.95 0.31 3.27
C LYS A 496 -25.24 -1.02 3.95
N SER A 497 -25.09 -1.08 5.27
CA SER A 497 -25.64 -2.20 6.01
C SER A 497 -27.15 -2.09 5.87
N ASP A 498 -27.79 -3.11 5.28
CA ASP A 498 -29.23 -3.34 5.44
C ASP A 498 -29.48 -3.84 6.88
N SER A 499 -28.97 -3.14 7.88
CA SER A 499 -29.32 -3.36 9.27
C SER A 499 -30.60 -2.57 9.52
N GLU A 500 -31.71 -3.24 9.25
CA GLU A 500 -33.02 -2.90 9.76
C GLU A 500 -32.91 -2.57 11.25
N THR A 501 -33.58 -1.49 11.64
CA THR A 501 -33.93 -1.14 13.01
C THR A 501 -34.73 -2.28 13.65
N GLU A 502 -34.06 -3.31 14.15
CA GLU A 502 -34.61 -4.15 15.21
C GLU A 502 -34.41 -3.41 16.53
N LYS A 503 -35.48 -3.35 17.34
CA LYS A 503 -35.41 -2.77 18.68
C LYS A 503 -34.52 -3.68 19.53
N GLU A 504 -33.28 -3.23 19.73
CA GLU A 504 -32.26 -3.84 20.57
C GLU A 504 -32.78 -4.13 22.00
N ASN A 505 -32.65 -5.38 22.42
CA ASN A 505 -32.86 -5.80 23.80
C ASN A 505 -31.53 -5.68 24.55
N ALA A 506 -31.43 -4.71 25.47
CA ALA A 506 -30.19 -4.38 26.18
C ALA A 506 -29.52 -5.59 26.86
N ASP A 507 -30.29 -6.55 27.37
CA ASP A 507 -29.74 -7.75 28.01
C ASP A 507 -29.10 -8.70 26.99
N GLU A 508 -29.64 -8.76 25.78
CA GLU A 508 -29.09 -9.60 24.70
C GLU A 508 -27.82 -9.00 24.10
N ASP A 509 -27.77 -7.67 23.96
CA ASP A 509 -26.57 -6.97 23.46
C ASP A 509 -25.41 -7.07 24.44
N VAL A 510 -25.68 -6.91 25.74
CA VAL A 510 -24.68 -7.07 26.80
C VAL A 510 -24.17 -8.52 26.84
N ARG A 511 -25.07 -9.51 26.76
CA ARG A 511 -24.70 -10.93 26.71
C ARG A 511 -23.84 -11.23 25.48
N TRP A 512 -24.28 -10.81 24.31
CA TRP A 512 -23.55 -10.97 23.05
C TRP A 512 -22.16 -10.32 23.13
N ALA A 513 -22.07 -9.10 23.64
CA ALA A 513 -20.81 -8.38 23.75
C ALA A 513 -19.84 -9.10 24.69
N ARG A 514 -20.30 -9.61 25.82
CA ARG A 514 -19.47 -10.42 26.72
C ARG A 514 -18.97 -11.69 26.04
N GLU A 515 -19.87 -12.47 25.45
CA GLU A 515 -19.54 -13.72 24.75
C GLU A 515 -18.56 -13.48 23.59
N GLU A 516 -18.70 -12.36 22.88
CA GLU A 516 -17.82 -11.98 21.78
C GLU A 516 -16.42 -11.58 22.27
N ILE A 517 -16.31 -10.85 23.39
CA ILE A 517 -15.01 -10.58 24.02
C ILE A 517 -14.35 -11.89 24.45
N ASP A 518 -15.05 -12.77 25.16
CA ASP A 518 -14.52 -14.05 25.62
C ASP A 518 -14.05 -14.92 24.43
N THR A 519 -14.87 -15.00 23.39
CA THR A 519 -14.55 -15.71 22.14
C THR A 519 -13.31 -15.14 21.45
N VAL A 520 -13.12 -13.82 21.46
CA VAL A 520 -11.92 -13.20 20.87
C VAL A 520 -10.70 -13.46 21.75
N MET A 521 -10.82 -13.35 23.07
CA MET A 521 -9.73 -13.62 24.01
C MET A 521 -9.17 -15.04 23.85
N GLU A 522 -10.02 -16.05 23.69
CA GLU A 522 -9.60 -17.42 23.43
C GLU A 522 -8.78 -17.58 22.14
N GLN A 523 -9.00 -16.71 21.14
CA GLN A 523 -8.28 -16.71 19.86
C GLN A 523 -6.98 -15.90 19.89
N LEU A 524 -6.77 -15.07 20.92
CA LEU A 524 -5.55 -14.27 21.05
C LEU A 524 -4.36 -15.13 21.52
N PRO A 525 -3.13 -14.81 21.08
CA PRO A 525 -1.92 -15.33 21.72
C PRO A 525 -1.91 -15.03 23.23
N PRO A 526 -1.33 -15.89 24.09
CA PRO A 526 -1.38 -15.72 25.55
C PRO A 526 -0.87 -14.35 26.05
N SER A 527 0.19 -13.82 25.44
CA SER A 527 0.71 -12.50 25.80
C SER A 527 -0.25 -11.36 25.43
N TYR A 528 -0.97 -11.48 24.31
CA TYR A 528 -2.03 -10.54 23.91
C TYR A 528 -3.30 -10.69 24.74
N GLN A 529 -3.63 -11.89 25.24
CA GLN A 529 -4.72 -12.06 26.20
C GLN A 529 -4.48 -11.22 27.45
N LYS A 530 -3.25 -11.26 28.01
CA LYS A 530 -2.87 -10.41 29.15
C LYS A 530 -2.95 -8.92 28.80
N LEU A 531 -2.40 -8.53 27.64
CA LEU A 531 -2.41 -7.15 27.18
C LEU A 531 -3.83 -6.59 27.02
N TYR A 532 -4.72 -7.33 26.35
CA TYR A 532 -6.06 -6.88 25.99
C TYR A 532 -6.98 -6.89 27.22
N SER A 533 -6.87 -7.90 28.08
CA SER A 533 -7.65 -7.97 29.33
C SER A 533 -7.30 -6.80 30.24
N LYS A 534 -6.01 -6.47 30.34
CA LYS A 534 -5.56 -5.32 31.13
C LYS A 534 -6.03 -4.00 30.53
N ALA A 535 -6.00 -3.85 29.20
CA ALA A 535 -6.49 -2.65 28.53
C ALA A 535 -7.99 -2.41 28.80
N LEU A 536 -8.80 -3.46 28.66
CA LEU A 536 -10.22 -3.46 28.96
C LEU A 536 -10.49 -3.08 30.43
N ALA A 537 -9.77 -3.70 31.36
CA ALA A 537 -9.96 -3.45 32.80
C ALA A 537 -9.47 -2.06 33.24
N THR A 538 -8.42 -1.51 32.62
CA THR A 538 -7.78 -0.27 33.07
C THR A 538 -8.44 0.99 32.49
N GLY A 539 -8.92 0.92 31.25
CA GLY A 539 -9.44 2.10 30.55
C GLY A 539 -10.49 1.81 29.50
N GLY A 540 -11.14 0.64 29.59
CA GLY A 540 -12.28 0.27 28.75
C GLY A 540 -11.97 0.28 27.26
N SER A 541 -12.98 0.67 26.48
CA SER A 541 -12.93 0.70 25.01
C SER A 541 -11.82 1.63 24.48
N ALA A 542 -11.60 2.77 25.13
CA ALA A 542 -10.67 3.80 24.67
C ALA A 542 -9.20 3.37 24.84
N CYS A 543 -8.84 2.75 25.96
CA CYS A 543 -7.52 2.16 26.14
C CYS A 543 -7.29 0.99 25.17
N LEU A 544 -8.29 0.12 25.02
CA LEU A 544 -8.24 -0.97 24.05
C LEU A 544 -8.06 -0.46 22.61
N GLN A 545 -8.71 0.64 22.23
CA GLN A 545 -8.53 1.27 20.92
C GLN A 545 -7.08 1.72 20.70
N CYS A 546 -6.46 2.35 21.70
CA CYS A 546 -5.06 2.77 21.62
C CYS A 546 -4.13 1.55 21.45
N VAL A 547 -4.30 0.52 22.28
CA VAL A 547 -3.50 -0.72 22.23
C VAL A 547 -3.65 -1.43 20.88
N THR A 548 -4.90 -1.65 20.43
CA THR A 548 -5.18 -2.34 19.17
C THR A 548 -4.65 -1.56 17.96
N THR A 549 -4.56 -0.23 18.03
CA THR A 549 -3.93 0.56 16.97
C THR A 549 -2.42 0.38 16.96
N CYS A 550 -1.75 0.40 18.11
CA CYS A 550 -0.31 0.17 18.19
C CYS A 550 0.08 -1.24 17.70
N VAL A 551 -0.79 -2.23 17.93
CA VAL A 551 -0.68 -3.60 17.39
C VAL A 551 -0.86 -3.63 15.86
N TYR A 552 -1.82 -2.86 15.33
CA TYR A 552 -2.03 -2.73 13.89
C TYR A 552 -0.84 -2.05 13.19
N ASN A 553 -0.26 -1.01 13.81
CA ASN A 553 0.86 -0.27 13.24
C ASN A 553 2.06 -1.16 12.92
N ARG A 554 2.34 -2.17 13.76
CA ARG A 554 3.35 -3.21 13.48
C ARG A 554 3.07 -3.94 12.16
N THR A 555 1.84 -4.42 11.97
CA THR A 555 1.41 -5.09 10.72
C THR A 555 1.57 -4.17 9.52
N TRP A 556 1.12 -2.91 9.64
CA TRP A 556 1.20 -1.92 8.58
C TRP A 556 2.66 -1.63 8.17
N CYS A 557 3.56 -1.54 9.15
CA CYS A 557 5.00 -1.35 8.91
C CYS A 557 5.65 -2.57 8.26
N GLN A 558 5.25 -3.80 8.66
CA GLN A 558 5.73 -5.04 8.08
C GLN A 558 5.37 -5.17 6.59
N GLU A 559 4.12 -4.90 6.23
CA GLU A 559 3.63 -4.98 4.85
C GLU A 559 4.37 -4.04 3.89
N ARG A 560 4.89 -2.93 4.40
CA ARG A 560 5.65 -1.92 3.63
C ARG A 560 7.16 -2.06 3.74
N GLY A 561 7.64 -3.07 4.46
CA GLY A 561 9.07 -3.32 4.66
C GLY A 561 9.77 -2.28 5.55
N TYR A 562 9.02 -1.51 6.33
CA TYR A 562 9.57 -0.58 7.32
C TYR A 562 10.02 -1.29 8.60
N LEU A 563 9.47 -2.48 8.87
CA LEU A 563 9.79 -3.30 10.04
C LEU A 563 9.68 -4.78 9.65
N THR A 564 10.72 -5.39 9.09
CA THR A 564 10.69 -6.82 8.71
C THR A 564 10.95 -7.75 9.91
N GLU A 565 10.56 -9.03 9.84
CA GLU A 565 10.78 -10.01 10.94
C GLU A 565 12.27 -10.07 11.35
N GLY A 566 13.21 -10.12 10.40
CA GLY A 566 14.66 -10.07 10.71
C GLY A 566 15.16 -8.72 11.24
N MET A 567 14.47 -7.61 10.96
CA MET A 567 14.78 -6.31 11.57
C MET A 567 14.30 -6.25 13.02
N GLU A 568 13.14 -6.84 13.34
CA GLU A 568 12.59 -6.82 14.70
C GLU A 568 13.55 -7.46 15.72
N ASP A 569 14.21 -8.57 15.37
CA ASP A 569 15.15 -9.24 16.27
C ASP A 569 16.43 -8.42 16.50
N SER A 570 16.98 -7.83 15.44
CA SER A 570 18.15 -6.95 15.53
C SER A 570 17.82 -5.69 16.35
N LEU A 571 16.70 -5.04 16.04
CA LEU A 571 16.26 -3.82 16.72
C LEU A 571 15.89 -4.09 18.18
N ARG A 572 15.32 -5.26 18.50
CA ARG A 572 15.08 -5.67 19.89
C ARG A 572 16.38 -5.73 20.68
N THR A 573 17.41 -6.36 20.12
CA THR A 573 18.71 -6.48 20.79
C THR A 573 19.34 -5.11 21.02
N GLN A 574 19.29 -4.23 20.01
CA GLN A 574 19.78 -2.84 20.11
C GLN A 574 18.96 -2.00 21.11
N SER A 575 17.65 -2.22 21.18
CA SER A 575 16.75 -1.43 22.04
C SER A 575 17.08 -1.54 23.51
N ILE A 576 17.70 -2.64 23.95
CA ILE A 576 18.10 -2.83 25.36
C ILE A 576 19.14 -1.79 25.75
N SER A 577 20.27 -1.73 25.01
CA SER A 577 21.32 -0.75 25.26
C SER A 577 20.87 0.68 24.99
N GLU A 578 20.10 0.90 23.91
CA GLU A 578 19.56 2.24 23.60
C GLU A 578 18.61 2.77 24.69
N THR A 579 17.85 1.88 25.34
CA THR A 579 16.96 2.25 26.44
C THR A 579 17.76 2.50 27.72
N GLU A 580 18.74 1.65 28.04
CA GLU A 580 19.61 1.81 29.20
C GLU A 580 20.41 3.12 29.13
N ASP A 581 21.05 3.40 27.99
CA ASP A 581 21.79 4.63 27.77
C ASP A 581 20.87 5.85 27.93
N ARG A 582 19.65 5.80 27.38
CA ARG A 582 18.73 6.94 27.45
C ARG A 582 18.21 7.20 28.86
N LEU A 583 18.00 6.15 29.65
CA LEU A 583 17.50 6.28 31.03
C LEU A 583 18.61 6.57 32.05
N SER A 584 19.88 6.28 31.72
CA SER A 584 21.03 6.48 32.61
C SER A 584 21.62 7.90 32.56
N HIS A 585 21.39 8.67 31.49
CA HIS A 585 21.89 10.04 31.36
C HIS A 585 20.91 11.06 31.96
N SER A 586 21.44 12.03 32.70
CA SER A 586 20.71 13.16 33.31
C SER A 586 20.32 14.27 32.29
N GLY A 587 19.81 13.86 31.13
CA GLY A 587 19.30 14.72 30.04
C GLY A 587 17.84 14.38 29.67
N PRO A 588 17.24 15.04 28.66
CA PRO A 588 15.85 14.77 28.28
C PRO A 588 15.69 13.32 27.81
N GLY A 589 14.96 12.52 28.59
CA GLY A 589 14.86 11.06 28.45
C GLY A 589 14.20 10.53 27.17
N HIS A 590 13.79 11.40 26.23
CA HIS A 590 13.29 11.04 24.90
C HIS A 590 13.58 12.16 23.89
N GLY A 591 13.89 11.79 22.66
CA GLY A 591 14.08 12.69 21.54
C GLY A 591 12.88 12.74 20.59
N ASP A 592 12.98 13.58 19.56
CA ASP A 592 11.95 13.76 18.52
C ASP A 592 12.13 12.82 17.31
N GLY A 593 13.20 12.04 17.30
CA GLY A 593 13.54 11.10 16.23
C GLY A 593 12.90 9.70 16.37
N TYR A 594 13.37 8.78 15.52
CA TYR A 594 13.04 7.37 15.60
C TYR A 594 13.66 6.74 16.87
N GLU A 595 12.87 6.01 17.65
CA GLU A 595 13.32 5.35 18.89
C GLU A 595 12.98 3.86 18.92
N ASN A 596 13.91 3.05 19.43
CA ASN A 596 13.62 1.67 19.83
C ASN A 596 13.65 1.60 21.36
N ASN A 597 12.57 1.09 21.94
CA ASN A 597 12.28 1.15 23.36
C ASN A 597 12.06 -0.26 23.90
N PHE A 598 12.85 -0.67 24.87
CA PHE A 598 12.73 -1.97 25.52
C PHE A 598 12.01 -1.82 26.86
N VAL A 599 10.82 -2.40 26.99
CA VAL A 599 9.97 -2.20 28.17
C VAL A 599 10.28 -3.18 29.29
N ASP A 600 10.65 -4.41 28.94
CA ASP A 600 10.88 -5.45 29.95
C ASP A 600 12.09 -5.06 30.81
N GLY A 601 11.89 -4.87 32.12
CA GLY A 601 12.94 -4.44 33.06
C GLY A 601 13.11 -2.93 33.21
N PHE A 602 12.66 -2.12 32.25
CA PHE A 602 12.72 -0.64 32.32
C PHE A 602 11.36 0.04 32.55
N ASN A 603 10.25 -0.68 32.33
CA ASN A 603 8.87 -0.26 32.60
C ASN A 603 8.46 1.04 31.88
N GLN A 604 7.46 1.75 32.41
CA GLN A 604 6.81 2.91 31.79
C GLN A 604 7.77 4.04 31.37
N PRO A 605 8.85 4.38 32.13
CA PRO A 605 9.81 5.41 31.73
C PRO A 605 10.51 5.15 30.39
N SER A 606 10.57 3.91 29.91
CA SER A 606 11.15 3.58 28.60
C SER A 606 10.27 3.97 27.41
N ILE A 607 9.00 4.31 27.64
CA ILE A 607 8.01 4.52 26.58
C ILE A 607 7.72 6.01 26.43
N ARG A 608 8.01 6.56 25.24
CA ARG A 608 7.76 7.97 24.94
C ARG A 608 6.26 8.25 24.97
N ALA A 609 5.83 9.19 25.81
CA ALA A 609 4.42 9.58 25.95
C ALA A 609 3.91 10.38 24.73
N LYS A 610 4.74 11.30 24.24
CA LYS A 610 4.44 12.24 23.15
C LYS A 610 5.70 12.56 22.37
N GLY A 611 5.57 12.75 21.06
CA GLY A 611 6.69 13.11 20.19
C GLY A 611 6.29 13.10 18.72
N ILE A 612 7.11 13.71 17.89
CA ILE A 612 6.90 13.83 16.43
C ILE A 612 7.52 12.67 15.63
N GLY A 613 8.22 11.75 16.30
CA GLY A 613 8.92 10.63 15.67
C GLY A 613 8.26 9.27 15.90
N PRO A 614 8.53 8.27 15.05
CA PRO A 614 8.15 6.87 15.29
C PRO A 614 8.84 6.27 16.51
N GLN A 615 8.18 5.35 17.21
CA GLN A 615 8.80 4.51 18.23
C GLN A 615 8.40 3.04 18.07
N ASN A 616 9.36 2.15 18.27
CA ASN A 616 9.13 0.73 18.44
C ASN A 616 9.20 0.37 19.92
N VAL A 617 8.12 -0.19 20.45
CA VAL A 617 8.04 -0.65 21.84
C VAL A 617 8.16 -2.17 21.84
N PHE A 618 9.36 -2.65 22.16
CA PHE A 618 9.68 -4.05 22.34
C PHE A 618 9.30 -4.50 23.76
N SER A 619 8.42 -5.50 23.82
CA SER A 619 7.90 -6.05 25.07
C SER A 619 7.87 -7.58 25.01
N SER A 620 7.62 -8.19 26.17
CA SER A 620 6.99 -9.50 26.30
C SER A 620 5.76 -9.42 27.21
N GLY A 621 5.19 -10.56 27.59
CA GLY A 621 4.09 -10.61 28.55
C GLY A 621 4.37 -9.94 29.91
N SER A 622 5.64 -9.73 30.30
CA SER A 622 5.99 -9.01 31.52
C SER A 622 5.81 -7.48 31.39
N GLY A 623 6.20 -6.88 30.27
CA GLY A 623 6.04 -5.44 29.99
C GLY A 623 4.62 -4.98 29.65
N ALA A 624 3.66 -5.90 29.50
CA ALA A 624 2.28 -5.59 29.10
C ALA A 624 1.59 -4.57 30.03
N ASP A 625 1.82 -4.65 31.35
CA ASP A 625 1.21 -3.74 32.31
C ASP A 625 1.71 -2.29 32.13
N ALA A 626 3.02 -2.11 31.94
CA ALA A 626 3.63 -0.80 31.72
C ALA A 626 3.14 -0.17 30.40
N PHE A 627 3.06 -0.97 29.33
CA PHE A 627 2.53 -0.49 28.05
C PHE A 627 1.05 -0.08 28.15
N VAL A 628 0.21 -0.86 28.83
CA VAL A 628 -1.22 -0.53 28.99
C VAL A 628 -1.42 0.73 29.82
N GLN A 629 -0.64 0.94 30.88
CA GLN A 629 -0.67 2.19 31.64
C GLN A 629 -0.33 3.38 30.75
N GLN A 630 0.71 3.25 29.92
CA GLN A 630 1.11 4.30 28.99
C GLN A 630 0.06 4.54 27.90
N ALA A 631 -0.51 3.48 27.33
CA ALA A 631 -1.58 3.59 26.35
C ALA A 631 -2.84 4.24 26.95
N ASN A 632 -3.20 3.92 28.20
CA ASN A 632 -4.34 4.53 28.87
C ASN A 632 -4.14 6.02 29.17
N ALA A 633 -2.91 6.42 29.53
CA ALA A 633 -2.55 7.82 29.72
C ALA A 633 -2.60 8.61 28.40
N ASN A 634 -2.27 7.96 27.28
CA ASN A 634 -2.16 8.57 25.95
C ASN A 634 -3.31 8.20 24.99
N LYS A 635 -4.42 7.65 25.48
CA LYS A 635 -5.56 7.18 24.66
C LYS A 635 -6.27 8.25 23.82
N ASN A 636 -5.98 9.52 24.11
CA ASN A 636 -6.47 10.70 23.37
C ASN A 636 -5.32 11.54 22.81
N THR A 637 -4.15 10.94 22.59
CA THR A 637 -2.96 11.61 22.07
C THR A 637 -2.60 11.02 20.72
N TRP A 638 -3.11 11.65 19.65
CA TRP A 638 -2.90 11.22 18.26
C TRP A 638 -1.46 10.82 17.96
N SER A 639 -0.50 11.68 18.31
CA SER A 639 0.92 11.42 18.08
C SER A 639 1.41 10.12 18.70
N PHE A 640 0.93 9.73 19.88
CA PHE A 640 1.31 8.48 20.53
C PHE A 640 0.85 7.26 19.72
N TRP A 641 -0.46 7.13 19.51
CA TRP A 641 -1.00 5.92 18.91
C TRP A 641 -0.81 5.88 17.38
N TYR A 642 -0.54 7.01 16.74
CA TYR A 642 -0.04 7.07 15.36
C TYR A 642 1.40 6.56 15.30
N TRP A 643 2.33 7.10 16.07
CA TRP A 643 3.76 6.81 15.90
C TRP A 643 4.29 5.56 16.62
N THR A 644 3.45 4.84 17.37
CA THR A 644 3.90 3.73 18.21
C THR A 644 3.58 2.36 17.61
N ASN A 645 4.60 1.52 17.48
CA ASN A 645 4.47 0.09 17.19
C ASN A 645 4.61 -0.71 18.49
N TYR A 646 3.66 -1.60 18.80
CA TYR A 646 3.80 -2.58 19.88
C TYR A 646 4.34 -3.91 19.33
N ILE A 647 5.50 -4.36 19.82
CA ILE A 647 6.22 -5.52 19.30
C ILE A 647 6.48 -6.53 20.44
N ASP A 648 5.60 -7.51 20.54
CA ASP A 648 5.73 -8.62 21.48
C ASP A 648 6.62 -9.73 20.92
N LYS A 649 7.59 -10.19 21.72
CA LYS A 649 8.52 -11.26 21.34
C LYS A 649 7.81 -12.60 21.11
N ASP A 650 6.71 -12.84 21.80
CA ASP A 650 6.01 -14.12 21.82
C ASP A 650 4.97 -14.21 20.69
N VAL A 651 4.83 -13.14 19.89
CA VAL A 651 3.87 -13.05 18.79
C VAL A 651 4.59 -12.79 17.46
N SER A 652 4.62 -13.82 16.62
CA SER A 652 5.12 -13.72 15.24
C SER A 652 4.33 -12.71 14.39
N ALA A 653 4.95 -12.16 13.36
CA ALA A 653 4.35 -11.26 12.37
C ALA A 653 2.98 -11.75 11.83
N GLY A 654 2.91 -13.01 11.38
CA GLY A 654 1.66 -13.58 10.84
C GLY A 654 0.51 -13.66 11.87
N LYS A 655 0.83 -14.00 13.12
CA LYS A 655 -0.17 -13.97 14.22
C LYS A 655 -0.60 -12.55 14.54
N ASN A 656 0.33 -11.58 14.54
CA ASN A 656 0.01 -10.17 14.74
C ASN A 656 -0.95 -9.65 13.65
N ALA A 657 -0.68 -9.97 12.39
CA ALA A 657 -1.54 -9.60 11.27
C ALA A 657 -2.94 -10.20 11.39
N TYR A 658 -3.05 -11.48 11.78
CA TYR A 658 -4.34 -12.11 12.05
C TYR A 658 -5.12 -11.39 13.15
N VAL A 659 -4.48 -11.06 14.27
CA VAL A 659 -5.11 -10.31 15.36
C VAL A 659 -5.59 -8.93 14.88
N ALA A 660 -4.70 -8.21 14.18
CA ALA A 660 -4.96 -6.85 13.69
C ALA A 660 -6.17 -6.78 12.75
N TYR A 661 -6.25 -7.68 11.76
CA TYR A 661 -7.31 -7.65 10.75
C TYR A 661 -8.59 -8.40 11.19
N ALA A 662 -8.46 -9.56 11.84
CA ALA A 662 -9.61 -10.43 12.08
C ALA A 662 -10.24 -10.30 13.47
N LEU A 663 -9.48 -9.86 14.48
CA LEU A 663 -9.95 -9.89 15.88
C LEU A 663 -10.17 -8.50 16.48
N ASN A 664 -9.32 -7.52 16.17
CA ASN A 664 -9.38 -6.18 16.78
C ASN A 664 -10.72 -5.47 16.58
N HIS A 665 -11.35 -5.60 15.41
CA HIS A 665 -12.65 -4.95 15.16
C HIS A 665 -13.77 -5.56 16.02
N ARG A 666 -13.77 -6.89 16.21
CA ARG A 666 -14.78 -7.64 16.98
C ARG A 666 -14.75 -7.23 18.45
N ILE A 667 -13.57 -7.31 19.06
CA ILE A 667 -13.42 -6.97 20.49
C ILE A 667 -13.66 -5.48 20.76
N LYS A 668 -13.26 -4.57 19.85
CA LYS A 668 -13.58 -3.14 19.95
C LYS A 668 -15.09 -2.89 19.87
N ARG A 669 -15.80 -3.55 18.96
CA ARG A 669 -17.26 -3.42 18.84
C ARG A 669 -17.94 -3.89 20.13
N ALA A 670 -17.60 -5.07 20.62
CA ALA A 670 -18.18 -5.61 21.84
C ALA A 670 -17.87 -4.72 23.08
N ALA A 671 -16.64 -4.21 23.21
CA ALA A 671 -16.28 -3.29 24.28
C ALA A 671 -17.08 -1.98 24.25
N ARG A 672 -17.38 -1.45 23.06
CA ARG A 672 -18.23 -0.25 22.90
C ARG A 672 -19.69 -0.52 23.27
N VAL A 673 -20.23 -1.69 22.93
CA VAL A 673 -21.59 -2.09 23.32
C VAL A 673 -21.70 -2.19 24.84
N LEU A 674 -20.72 -2.81 25.52
CA LEU A 674 -20.71 -2.82 26.99
C LEU A 674 -20.68 -1.39 27.56
N GLU A 675 -19.83 -0.53 27.02
CA GLU A 675 -19.71 0.86 27.47
C GLU A 675 -20.99 1.67 27.25
N SER A 676 -21.69 1.50 26.11
CA SER A 676 -22.97 2.18 25.86
C SER A 676 -24.08 1.76 26.83
N HIS A 677 -23.97 0.56 27.42
CA HIS A 677 -24.85 0.08 28.48
C HIS A 677 -24.31 0.35 29.89
N GLY A 678 -23.26 1.16 30.05
CA GLY A 678 -22.72 1.49 31.37
C GLY A 678 -21.96 0.34 32.02
N MET A 679 -21.43 -0.61 31.24
CA MET A 679 -20.72 -1.79 31.73
C MET A 679 -19.27 -1.84 31.24
N THR A 680 -18.42 -2.50 32.03
CA THR A 680 -17.03 -2.83 31.69
C THR A 680 -16.79 -4.33 31.79
N TYR A 681 -15.89 -4.80 30.94
CA TYR A 681 -15.50 -6.20 30.91
C TYR A 681 -14.62 -6.56 32.12
N SER A 682 -14.96 -7.66 32.79
CA SER A 682 -14.08 -8.31 33.76
C SER A 682 -13.72 -9.72 33.28
N PRO A 683 -12.42 -10.09 33.25
CA PRO A 683 -11.99 -11.43 32.86
C PRO A 683 -12.41 -12.51 33.87
N VAL A 684 -12.77 -12.15 35.10
CA VAL A 684 -13.25 -13.07 36.13
C VAL A 684 -14.44 -12.44 36.86
N GLY A 685 -15.57 -13.14 36.92
CA GLY A 685 -16.78 -12.69 37.63
C GLY A 685 -17.79 -11.90 36.78
N PRO A 686 -18.80 -11.27 37.40
CA PRO A 686 -19.82 -10.49 36.67
C PRO A 686 -19.21 -9.25 36.00
N LEU A 687 -19.92 -8.70 35.00
CA LEU A 687 -19.56 -7.40 34.40
C LEU A 687 -19.55 -6.33 35.48
N SER A 688 -18.66 -5.35 35.36
CA SER A 688 -18.54 -4.26 36.34
C SER A 688 -19.30 -3.04 35.84
N SER A 689 -20.07 -2.38 36.72
CA SER A 689 -20.71 -1.10 36.42
C SER A 689 -19.65 -0.02 36.17
N LEU A 690 -19.89 0.86 35.18
CA LEU A 690 -19.12 2.09 34.98
C LEU A 690 -19.43 3.18 36.04
N ASN A 691 -20.53 2.99 36.78
CA ASN A 691 -20.98 3.83 37.89
C ASN A 691 -20.65 3.22 39.24
#